data_AF-A0A1Y2WRX1-F1
#
_entry.id   AF-A0A1Y2WRX1-F1
#
_cell.length_a   1.000
_cell.length_b   1.000
_cell.length_c   1.000
_cell.angle_alpha   90.00
_cell.angle_beta   90.00
_cell.angle_gamma   90.00
#
_symmetry.space_group_name_H-M   'P 1'
#
loop_
_entity.id
_entity.type
_entity.pdbx_description
1 polymer ?
#
loop_
_entity_poly.entity_id
_entity_poly.type
_entity_poly.pdbx_seq_one_letter_code
_entity_poly.pdbx_strand_id
1 'polypeptide(L)'
;MRLRKSNQGKRFNDAPTFDISDGEQAVSTQQTRDLSDEEFVVDANQPLDDKNKHSNDPQDSSDFESLDGAQSEARRKKNKRSWAPNPAKPLGEVQPYPTDPAQKWTRTYVGPVKRWTRLEFLVDYWYGDVEDRREIFDEFMKLWFNYQLLPPKLPQGSHELEVARDGWMPGYFTQHMEEKYRYWYERYLVIRTIAQHSTLIDKAKAFRWFLPRAEGELQVLLGHVSNQKEYLMKQGESISFSDSGLPIEDASNNTSQTGGWLLDVGGIVLAMGWAPIKGQVDQLLAMSVIPHSDQAFYRDLNDAPKPSELKEGAIQIWKFGVENGSEGISRPARASPKLIRTICFYWGRVKRIQWCPVPLTTTHGVALLAALCGDGKLRIIEIKRDPERDNTETFEEMQESMATIRPPKEHTLEINCFSWLNMNRIVVGLSDGSITIWSISPCQQLQRHPVHSSPIMDIVTGYPSKPFLIATMPMGGVFTLTDLNRPTAEKTYHGNPLVSLQPNVLSWSDQLRGFASIWPTSFPGTSTVSFVHSRVFPLSRHICTVEGQTSCLAFGTCHPCLLVGSSDGSVWALNVMRKVLSHREKTHKLKIFQHEYAATPPLDATNDNDDQIPRRGGCRILHGFLPQLNSHPLGTRIAKESRVKRARGEKKAANKKGKKPEDEVTFEDPADSDEDYYTMVPAPIVVHESQTRITALAWNPNAEFSWWAAAAMGSGLVRIMDLGIENTQGESEDHADEPESAEANLGRSGNGDVEMEDDLDDDVELVE
;
A
#
# COMPACT_ATOMS: atom_id res chain seq x y z
N MET A 1 -36.19 17.79 30.62
CA MET A 1 -35.37 16.57 30.71
C MET A 1 -35.02 16.36 32.19
N ARG A 2 -35.54 15.30 32.84
CA ARG A 2 -35.20 14.94 34.23
C ARG A 2 -34.30 13.70 34.17
N LEU A 3 -33.09 13.81 34.72
CA LEU A 3 -32.14 12.71 34.91
C LEU A 3 -32.65 11.72 35.98
N ARG A 4 -32.49 10.42 35.74
CA ARG A 4 -32.43 9.41 36.81
C ARG A 4 -31.32 8.39 36.55
N LYS A 5 -30.54 8.20 37.62
CA LYS A 5 -29.40 7.30 37.79
C LYS A 5 -29.82 5.82 37.82
N SER A 6 -28.86 4.97 37.43
CA SER A 6 -28.51 3.65 38.00
C SER A 6 -29.61 2.61 38.20
N ASN A 7 -29.41 1.42 37.61
CA ASN A 7 -29.54 0.17 38.37
C ASN A 7 -28.75 -0.98 37.73
N GLN A 8 -27.81 -1.49 38.53
CA GLN A 8 -27.19 -2.80 38.40
C GLN A 8 -28.24 -3.92 38.49
N GLY A 9 -27.95 -5.02 37.80
CA GLY A 9 -28.28 -6.39 38.21
C GLY A 9 -29.75 -6.80 38.13
N LYS A 10 -30.12 -7.53 37.06
CA LYS A 10 -31.12 -8.61 37.14
C LYS A 10 -30.76 -9.75 36.20
N ARG A 11 -30.46 -10.90 36.81
CA ARG A 11 -30.59 -12.25 36.23
C ARG A 11 -32.06 -12.52 35.90
N PHE A 12 -32.33 -13.27 34.85
CA PHE A 12 -33.59 -13.96 34.63
C PHE A 12 -33.31 -15.45 34.34
N ASN A 13 -34.05 -16.28 35.06
CA ASN A 13 -34.06 -17.76 35.06
C ASN A 13 -34.86 -18.35 33.87
N ASP A 14 -34.50 -19.61 33.52
CA ASP A 14 -35.31 -20.83 33.25
C ASP A 14 -36.64 -20.70 32.45
N ALA A 15 -37.05 -21.56 31.48
CA ALA A 15 -36.67 -22.88 30.95
C ALA A 15 -37.39 -23.05 29.54
N PRO A 16 -37.35 -24.17 28.77
CA PRO A 16 -37.46 -25.57 29.22
C PRO A 16 -36.42 -26.56 28.66
N THR A 17 -36.13 -27.51 29.53
CA THR A 17 -35.54 -28.81 29.33
C THR A 17 -36.30 -29.66 28.30
N PHE A 18 -35.56 -30.24 27.36
CA PHE A 18 -35.91 -31.54 26.77
C PHE A 18 -34.84 -32.53 27.22
N ASP A 19 -35.27 -33.46 28.08
CA ASP A 19 -34.52 -34.65 28.48
C ASP A 19 -34.33 -35.57 27.26
N ILE A 20 -33.08 -35.76 26.85
CA ILE A 20 -32.63 -37.07 26.38
C ILE A 20 -31.30 -37.35 27.10
N SER A 21 -31.44 -38.09 28.19
CA SER A 21 -30.39 -38.89 28.80
C SER A 21 -29.79 -39.80 27.73
N ASP A 22 -28.47 -39.73 27.55
CA ASP A 22 -27.63 -40.88 27.88
C ASP A 22 -26.20 -40.41 28.13
N GLY A 23 -25.74 -40.68 29.36
CA GLY A 23 -24.43 -40.32 29.83
C GLY A 23 -23.40 -41.36 29.38
N GLU A 24 -22.33 -40.89 28.75
CA GLU A 24 -21.04 -41.56 28.84
C GLU A 24 -19.95 -40.52 29.14
N GLN A 25 -19.14 -40.88 30.14
CA GLN A 25 -18.07 -40.08 30.71
C GLN A 25 -17.05 -39.69 29.64
N ALA A 26 -16.80 -38.39 29.50
CA ALA A 26 -15.70 -37.86 28.70
C ALA A 26 -14.36 -38.21 29.37
N VAL A 27 -13.75 -39.31 28.94
CA VAL A 27 -12.34 -39.59 29.18
C VAL A 27 -11.54 -38.61 28.32
N SER A 28 -10.85 -37.69 29.01
CA SER A 28 -9.80 -36.84 28.45
C SER A 28 -8.82 -37.70 27.63
N THR A 29 -8.95 -37.63 26.31
CA THR A 29 -7.97 -38.21 25.40
C THR A 29 -7.24 -37.05 24.75
N GLN A 30 -6.05 -36.75 25.27
CA GLN A 30 -5.06 -35.90 24.61
C GLN A 30 -4.75 -36.51 23.23
N GLN A 31 -5.45 -36.04 22.19
CA GLN A 31 -5.03 -36.27 20.82
C GLN A 31 -3.94 -35.25 20.48
N THR A 32 -2.70 -35.74 20.46
CA THR A 32 -1.57 -35.10 19.79
C THR A 32 -1.93 -34.90 18.32
N ARG A 33 -2.18 -33.66 17.91
CA ARG A 33 -2.46 -33.29 16.52
C ARG A 33 -1.19 -32.80 15.82
N ASP A 34 -0.94 -33.38 14.66
CA ASP A 34 0.19 -33.09 13.77
C ASP A 34 0.11 -31.65 13.23
N LEU A 35 1.06 -30.82 13.68
CA LEU A 35 1.30 -29.44 13.26
C LEU A 35 2.11 -29.36 11.93
N SER A 36 2.04 -30.38 11.07
CA SER A 36 3.06 -30.52 10.00
C SER A 36 2.77 -29.86 8.66
N ASP A 37 1.59 -29.27 8.46
CA ASP A 37 1.25 -28.60 7.20
C ASP A 37 1.25 -27.06 7.31
N GLU A 38 1.69 -26.55 8.47
CA GLU A 38 1.88 -25.14 8.78
C GLU A 38 3.36 -24.76 8.59
N GLU A 39 3.83 -24.67 7.35
CA GLU A 39 5.21 -24.21 7.07
C GLU A 39 5.30 -22.68 7.10
N PHE A 40 5.18 -22.11 8.30
CA PHE A 40 5.59 -20.74 8.59
C PHE A 40 7.12 -20.64 8.58
N VAL A 41 7.66 -19.58 7.98
CA VAL A 41 9.10 -19.31 8.03
C VAL A 41 9.47 -18.89 9.45
N VAL A 42 10.19 -19.77 10.14
CA VAL A 42 11.16 -19.39 11.16
C VAL A 42 12.37 -18.89 10.39
N ASP A 43 12.68 -17.60 10.50
CA ASP A 43 13.89 -17.02 9.93
C ASP A 43 15.10 -17.81 10.43
N ALA A 44 15.80 -18.46 9.52
CA ALA A 44 16.97 -19.27 9.83
C ALA A 44 18.11 -18.36 10.27
N ASN A 45 18.24 -18.15 11.58
CA ASN A 45 19.52 -17.78 12.19
C ASN A 45 20.24 -19.09 12.51
N GLN A 46 20.95 -19.65 11.52
CA GLN A 46 22.05 -20.58 11.77
C GLN A 46 23.20 -20.22 10.83
N PRO A 47 24.44 -20.06 11.35
CA PRO A 47 25.61 -20.13 10.50
C PRO A 47 25.72 -21.57 9.99
N LEU A 48 25.78 -21.74 8.67
CA LEU A 48 26.08 -23.01 8.04
C LEU A 48 27.60 -23.14 8.00
N ASP A 49 28.14 -24.08 8.79
CA ASP A 49 29.50 -24.56 8.59
C ASP A 49 29.58 -25.21 7.20
N ASP A 50 30.36 -24.58 6.33
CA ASP A 50 30.83 -25.15 5.08
C ASP A 50 31.68 -26.39 5.37
N LYS A 51 31.23 -27.55 4.89
CA LYS A 51 32.09 -28.67 4.44
C LYS A 51 31.26 -29.76 3.79
N ASN A 52 31.08 -29.64 2.47
CA ASN A 52 31.53 -30.61 1.46
C ASN A 52 30.72 -30.45 0.19
N LYS A 53 31.36 -29.81 -0.80
CA LYS A 53 31.08 -30.02 -2.21
C LYS A 53 31.31 -31.49 -2.54
N HIS A 54 30.30 -32.17 -3.05
CA HIS A 54 30.46 -33.02 -4.22
C HIS A 54 29.11 -33.22 -4.91
N SER A 55 29.04 -32.65 -6.12
CA SER A 55 28.12 -33.00 -7.18
C SER A 55 28.26 -34.48 -7.54
N ASN A 56 27.12 -35.17 -7.69
CA ASN A 56 26.94 -36.20 -8.71
C ASN A 56 25.43 -36.40 -8.93
N ASP A 57 25.01 -36.14 -10.16
CA ASP A 57 23.74 -36.60 -10.73
C ASP A 57 23.60 -38.13 -10.62
N PRO A 58 22.37 -38.64 -10.66
CA PRO A 58 22.14 -39.91 -11.33
C PRO A 58 21.14 -39.75 -12.47
N GLN A 59 21.66 -40.01 -13.67
CA GLN A 59 20.89 -40.50 -14.80
C GLN A 59 20.23 -41.85 -14.49
N ASP A 60 19.11 -42.02 -15.16
CA ASP A 60 18.28 -43.20 -15.33
C ASP A 60 19.07 -44.41 -15.85
N SER A 61 18.89 -45.60 -15.27
CA SER A 61 18.92 -46.91 -15.98
C SER A 61 18.68 -48.10 -15.03
N SER A 62 18.13 -49.14 -15.65
CA SER A 62 17.55 -50.37 -15.12
C SER A 62 18.55 -51.52 -14.90
N ASP A 63 18.02 -52.57 -14.26
CA ASP A 63 18.41 -53.99 -14.27
C ASP A 63 19.28 -54.58 -13.14
N PHE A 64 18.55 -55.29 -12.27
CA PHE A 64 18.69 -56.67 -11.76
C PHE A 64 20.05 -57.29 -11.34
N GLU A 65 19.94 -57.92 -10.16
CA GLU A 65 20.60 -59.15 -9.68
C GLU A 65 21.78 -59.07 -8.68
N SER A 66 21.85 -60.14 -7.90
CA SER A 66 22.20 -60.28 -6.48
C SER A 66 23.68 -60.58 -6.17
N LEU A 67 24.16 -60.24 -4.96
CA LEU A 67 24.54 -61.18 -3.87
C LEU A 67 25.29 -60.49 -2.69
N ASP A 68 24.83 -60.86 -1.50
CA ASP A 68 25.43 -60.99 -0.15
C ASP A 68 26.64 -60.19 0.35
N GLY A 69 26.43 -59.56 1.53
CA GLY A 69 27.22 -59.87 2.72
C GLY A 69 28.27 -58.86 3.18
N ALA A 70 27.88 -57.83 3.95
CA ALA A 70 28.77 -57.17 4.92
C ALA A 70 27.99 -56.38 5.98
N GLN A 71 28.58 -56.28 7.17
CA GLN A 71 27.93 -56.02 8.46
C GLN A 71 27.31 -54.63 8.62
N SER A 72 26.21 -54.61 9.36
CA SER A 72 25.35 -53.46 9.64
C SER A 72 25.99 -52.45 10.60
N GLU A 73 26.30 -51.25 10.12
CA GLU A 73 26.32 -50.05 10.96
C GLU A 73 24.89 -49.48 11.07
N ALA A 74 24.52 -49.08 12.28
CA ALA A 74 23.18 -48.64 12.65
C ALA A 74 22.76 -47.37 11.90
N ARG A 75 22.13 -47.55 10.73
CA ARG A 75 21.42 -46.49 10.00
C ARG A 75 20.32 -45.90 10.90
N ARG A 76 20.45 -44.60 11.21
CA ARG A 76 19.34 -43.77 11.73
C ARG A 76 18.09 -44.02 10.90
N LYS A 77 17.04 -44.57 11.51
CA LYS A 77 15.72 -44.72 10.90
C LYS A 77 15.22 -43.33 10.47
N LYS A 78 15.21 -43.04 9.17
CA LYS A 78 14.35 -41.99 8.61
C LYS A 78 12.91 -42.47 8.81
N ASN A 79 12.16 -41.81 9.68
CA ASN A 79 10.73 -42.03 9.81
C ASN A 79 10.07 -41.79 8.45
N LYS A 80 9.69 -42.86 7.75
CA LYS A 80 8.67 -42.77 6.70
C LYS A 80 7.35 -42.43 7.41
N ARG A 81 6.93 -41.17 7.35
CA ARG A 81 5.57 -40.77 7.73
C ARG A 81 4.60 -41.46 6.77
N SER A 82 3.88 -42.46 7.26
CA SER A 82 2.71 -43.03 6.58
C SER A 82 1.56 -42.03 6.69
N TRP A 83 1.10 -41.49 5.58
CA TRP A 83 -0.14 -40.71 5.53
C TRP A 83 -1.30 -41.71 5.60
N ALA A 84 -1.76 -42.02 6.81
CA ALA A 84 -3.04 -42.70 6.99
C ALA A 84 -4.14 -41.62 6.94
N PRO A 85 -5.14 -41.73 6.06
CA PRO A 85 -6.28 -40.83 6.10
C PRO A 85 -7.01 -40.99 7.44
N ASN A 86 -7.37 -39.88 8.07
CA ASN A 86 -8.21 -39.90 9.28
C ASN A 86 -9.53 -40.66 9.00
N PRO A 87 -10.07 -41.39 9.98
CA PRO A 87 -11.34 -42.09 9.81
C PRO A 87 -12.44 -41.09 9.42
N ALA A 88 -13.21 -41.45 8.39
CA ALA A 88 -14.30 -40.63 7.88
C ALA A 88 -15.32 -40.37 9.01
N LYS A 89 -15.62 -39.09 9.25
CA LYS A 89 -16.70 -38.68 10.17
C LYS A 89 -18.05 -39.19 9.65
N PRO A 90 -19.02 -39.50 10.53
CA PRO A 90 -20.32 -40.02 10.15
C PRO A 90 -21.04 -39.08 9.16
N LEU A 91 -21.67 -39.69 8.16
CA LEU A 91 -22.40 -39.00 7.10
C LEU A 91 -23.64 -38.31 7.69
N GLY A 92 -23.61 -36.98 7.80
CA GLY A 92 -24.76 -36.17 8.28
C GLY A 92 -24.43 -35.10 9.31
N GLU A 93 -23.22 -35.13 9.90
CA GLU A 93 -22.80 -34.11 10.85
C GLU A 93 -22.28 -32.87 10.09
N VAL A 94 -23.10 -31.80 10.06
CA VAL A 94 -22.67 -30.50 9.52
C VAL A 94 -21.56 -29.99 10.44
N GLN A 95 -20.33 -29.89 9.92
CA GLN A 95 -19.25 -29.30 10.70
C GLN A 95 -19.64 -27.88 11.10
N PRO A 96 -19.56 -27.52 12.39
CA PRO A 96 -20.06 -26.24 12.89
C PRO A 96 -19.21 -25.10 12.34
N TYR A 97 -19.70 -24.30 11.39
CA TYR A 97 -18.93 -23.21 10.73
C TYR A 97 -17.97 -22.52 11.72
N PRO A 98 -16.67 -22.38 11.40
CA PRO A 98 -15.71 -21.89 12.37
C PRO A 98 -16.09 -20.48 12.70
N THR A 99 -16.47 -20.27 13.95
CA THR A 99 -16.66 -18.96 14.51
C THR A 99 -15.32 -18.34 14.91
N ASP A 100 -14.26 -19.15 14.97
CA ASP A 100 -12.91 -18.74 15.31
C ASP A 100 -12.10 -18.36 14.05
N PRO A 101 -11.62 -17.11 13.90
CA PRO A 101 -10.75 -16.69 12.80
C PRO A 101 -9.38 -17.38 12.80
N ALA A 102 -8.96 -18.06 13.88
CA ALA A 102 -7.79 -18.92 13.94
C ALA A 102 -8.07 -20.36 13.48
N GLN A 103 -9.33 -20.81 13.48
CA GLN A 103 -9.73 -22.08 12.87
C GLN A 103 -9.84 -21.92 11.35
N LYS A 104 -8.75 -22.23 10.66
CA LYS A 104 -8.74 -22.39 9.19
C LYS A 104 -9.80 -23.44 8.78
N TRP A 105 -10.78 -23.08 7.95
CA TRP A 105 -11.77 -24.03 7.41
C TRP A 105 -11.39 -24.62 6.04
N THR A 106 -11.62 -25.93 5.93
CA THR A 106 -11.99 -26.84 4.81
C THR A 106 -11.51 -26.69 3.36
N ARG A 107 -10.89 -25.60 2.93
CA ARG A 107 -10.33 -25.48 1.56
C ARG A 107 -8.85 -25.12 1.61
N THR A 108 -8.03 -26.13 1.87
CA THR A 108 -6.59 -26.05 1.59
C THR A 108 -6.41 -25.89 0.09
N TYR A 109 -5.62 -24.91 -0.35
CA TYR A 109 -5.23 -24.82 -1.75
C TYR A 109 -4.52 -26.13 -2.13
N VAL A 110 -5.11 -26.87 -3.07
CA VAL A 110 -4.51 -28.04 -3.68
C VAL A 110 -4.14 -27.64 -5.09
N GLY A 111 -2.90 -27.19 -5.26
CA GLY A 111 -2.41 -26.78 -6.57
C GLY A 111 -0.88 -26.78 -6.66
N PRO A 112 -0.35 -26.39 -7.82
CA PRO A 112 1.06 -26.54 -8.13
C PRO A 112 1.98 -25.52 -7.43
N VAL A 113 1.41 -24.42 -6.91
CA VAL A 113 2.17 -23.41 -6.17
C VAL A 113 2.41 -23.91 -4.75
N LYS A 114 3.52 -24.63 -4.57
CA LYS A 114 4.04 -25.10 -3.28
C LYS A 114 5.33 -24.35 -2.95
N ARG A 115 5.75 -24.39 -1.67
CA ARG A 115 6.97 -23.70 -1.21
C ARG A 115 8.24 -24.17 -1.94
N TRP A 116 8.29 -25.44 -2.31
CA TRP A 116 9.43 -26.04 -3.01
C TRP A 116 9.29 -26.05 -4.54
N THR A 117 8.24 -25.45 -5.09
CA THR A 117 8.10 -25.29 -6.54
C THR A 117 9.18 -24.33 -7.02
N ARG A 118 9.99 -24.75 -8.00
CA ARG A 118 11.06 -23.90 -8.57
C ARG A 118 10.45 -22.65 -9.23
N LEU A 119 11.20 -21.56 -9.19
CA LEU A 119 10.76 -20.26 -9.71
C LEU A 119 10.29 -20.33 -11.18
N GLU A 120 11.02 -21.04 -12.04
CA GLU A 120 10.64 -21.22 -13.45
C GLU A 120 9.24 -21.81 -13.63
N PHE A 121 8.90 -22.84 -12.85
CA PHE A 121 7.55 -23.40 -12.86
C PHE A 121 6.53 -22.43 -12.29
N LEU A 122 6.87 -21.67 -11.23
CA LEU A 122 5.98 -20.64 -10.68
C LEU A 122 5.66 -19.56 -11.71
N VAL A 123 6.65 -19.10 -12.48
CA VAL A 123 6.48 -18.16 -13.60
C VAL A 123 5.50 -18.71 -14.62
N ASP A 124 5.64 -19.99 -15.00
CA ASP A 124 4.68 -20.64 -15.91
C ASP A 124 3.27 -20.70 -15.32
N TYR A 125 3.11 -20.93 -14.02
CA TYR A 125 1.78 -20.96 -13.40
C TYR A 125 1.16 -19.57 -13.24
N TRP A 126 1.94 -18.56 -12.87
CA TRP A 126 1.47 -17.20 -12.64
C TRP A 126 1.20 -16.44 -13.94
N TYR A 127 1.98 -16.70 -14.99
CA TYR A 127 1.96 -15.94 -16.24
C TYR A 127 1.71 -16.81 -17.49
N GLY A 128 1.34 -18.09 -17.33
CA GLY A 128 1.18 -19.10 -18.39
C GLY A 128 0.14 -18.84 -19.47
N ASP A 129 -0.44 -17.64 -19.52
CA ASP A 129 -1.42 -17.22 -20.54
C ASP A 129 -0.76 -16.41 -21.64
N VAL A 130 0.52 -16.07 -21.48
CA VAL A 130 1.38 -15.43 -22.48
C VAL A 130 2.46 -16.43 -22.88
N GLU A 131 2.72 -16.54 -24.19
CA GLU A 131 3.71 -17.47 -24.74
C GLU A 131 5.13 -17.05 -24.32
N ASP A 132 5.47 -15.77 -24.51
CA ASP A 132 6.79 -15.17 -24.23
C ASP A 132 6.99 -14.79 -22.75
N ARG A 133 6.15 -15.32 -21.85
CA ARG A 133 6.13 -14.96 -20.42
C ARG A 133 7.48 -15.07 -19.71
N ARG A 134 8.35 -16.00 -20.15
CA ARG A 134 9.66 -16.24 -19.54
C ARG A 134 10.66 -15.17 -19.95
N GLU A 135 10.59 -14.69 -21.19
CA GLU A 135 11.44 -13.61 -21.71
C GLU A 135 11.07 -12.29 -21.04
N ILE A 136 9.78 -11.95 -21.02
CA ILE A 136 9.25 -10.77 -20.31
C ILE A 136 9.64 -10.80 -18.83
N PHE A 137 9.52 -11.96 -18.19
CA PHE A 137 9.89 -12.11 -16.78
C PHE A 137 11.40 -11.96 -16.56
N ASP A 138 12.25 -12.42 -17.47
CA ASP A 138 13.70 -12.24 -17.40
C ASP A 138 14.08 -10.75 -17.50
N GLU A 139 13.42 -9.99 -18.38
CA GLU A 139 13.57 -8.53 -18.45
C GLU A 139 13.18 -7.85 -17.13
N PHE A 140 12.05 -8.25 -16.53
CA PHE A 140 11.62 -7.73 -15.23
C PHE A 140 12.60 -8.05 -14.11
N MET A 141 13.19 -9.25 -14.14
CA MET A 141 14.22 -9.65 -13.19
C MET A 141 15.44 -8.75 -13.29
N LYS A 142 15.94 -8.51 -14.52
CA LYS A 142 17.07 -7.59 -14.77
C LYS A 142 16.75 -6.17 -14.30
N LEU A 143 15.52 -5.71 -14.56
CA LEU A 143 15.13 -4.32 -14.32
C LEU A 143 14.82 -4.00 -12.86
N TRP A 144 14.22 -4.92 -12.09
CA TRP A 144 13.73 -4.58 -10.74
C TRP A 144 14.26 -5.48 -9.63
N PHE A 145 14.79 -6.68 -9.91
CA PHE A 145 15.15 -7.60 -8.84
C PHE A 145 16.29 -7.06 -7.97
N ASN A 146 17.27 -6.38 -8.55
CA ASN A 146 18.41 -5.87 -7.80
C ASN A 146 18.06 -4.68 -6.88
N TYR A 147 16.94 -4.00 -7.13
CA TYR A 147 16.46 -2.90 -6.31
C TYR A 147 15.56 -3.40 -5.18
N GLN A 148 16.08 -3.39 -3.96
CA GLN A 148 15.40 -4.00 -2.82
C GLN A 148 14.12 -3.28 -2.38
N LEU A 149 14.07 -1.95 -2.53
CA LEU A 149 13.08 -1.11 -1.85
C LEU A 149 12.35 -0.17 -2.80
N LEU A 150 13.11 0.61 -3.57
CA LEU A 150 12.62 1.70 -4.42
C LEU A 150 12.99 1.45 -5.89
N PRO A 151 12.21 1.98 -6.85
CA PRO A 151 12.48 1.75 -8.26
C PRO A 151 13.71 2.52 -8.75
N PRO A 152 14.39 2.05 -9.82
CA PRO A 152 15.41 2.83 -10.50
C PRO A 152 14.84 4.05 -11.22
N LYS A 153 15.67 5.09 -11.40
CA LYS A 153 15.46 6.14 -12.40
C LYS A 153 15.89 5.61 -13.76
N LEU A 154 15.00 5.70 -14.74
CA LEU A 154 15.22 5.18 -16.08
C LEU A 154 15.43 6.34 -17.06
N PRO A 155 16.57 6.41 -17.77
CA PRO A 155 16.83 7.46 -18.75
C PRO A 155 15.81 7.46 -19.89
N GLN A 156 15.53 8.64 -20.44
CA GLN A 156 14.62 8.76 -21.57
C GLN A 156 15.15 8.04 -22.81
N GLY A 157 14.25 7.35 -23.52
CA GLY A 157 14.59 6.59 -24.73
C GLY A 157 15.38 5.30 -24.48
N SER A 158 15.60 4.94 -23.22
CA SER A 158 16.19 3.64 -22.86
C SER A 158 15.21 2.50 -23.11
N HIS A 159 15.74 1.32 -23.44
CA HIS A 159 14.94 0.11 -23.62
C HIS A 159 14.23 -0.28 -22.32
N GLU A 160 14.90 -0.11 -21.18
CA GLU A 160 14.37 -0.34 -19.85
C GLU A 160 13.10 0.47 -19.56
N LEU A 161 13.05 1.73 -20.02
CA LEU A 161 11.88 2.59 -19.87
C LEU A 161 10.68 2.08 -20.70
N GLU A 162 10.94 1.51 -21.88
CA GLU A 162 9.90 0.91 -22.71
C GLU A 162 9.32 -0.36 -22.07
N VAL A 163 10.19 -1.23 -21.56
CA VAL A 163 9.81 -2.43 -20.80
C VAL A 163 9.00 -2.06 -19.55
N ALA A 164 9.41 -1.01 -18.84
CA ALA A 164 8.73 -0.55 -17.63
C ALA A 164 7.30 -0.06 -17.91
N ARG A 165 7.08 0.63 -19.03
CA ARG A 165 5.80 1.28 -19.35
C ARG A 165 4.67 0.29 -19.57
N ASP A 166 4.91 -0.75 -20.38
CA ASP A 166 3.87 -1.58 -20.95
C ASP A 166 4.36 -3.04 -21.14
N GLY A 167 5.21 -3.57 -20.24
CA GLY A 167 5.95 -4.82 -20.47
C GLY A 167 5.13 -6.10 -20.78
N TRP A 168 3.84 -6.17 -20.41
CA TRP A 168 2.95 -7.27 -20.81
C TRP A 168 2.16 -7.00 -22.10
N MET A 169 2.28 -5.80 -22.67
CA MET A 169 1.54 -5.35 -23.83
C MET A 169 2.46 -5.25 -25.05
N PRO A 170 1.94 -5.38 -26.28
CA PRO A 170 2.74 -5.14 -27.47
C PRO A 170 3.32 -3.73 -27.50
N GLY A 171 4.51 -3.52 -28.05
CA GLY A 171 5.19 -2.20 -28.06
C GLY A 171 4.40 -1.06 -28.72
N TYR A 172 3.42 -1.37 -29.58
CA TYR A 172 2.52 -0.38 -30.19
C TYR A 172 1.25 -0.08 -29.36
N PHE A 173 1.09 -0.67 -28.16
CA PHE A 173 -0.12 -0.60 -27.36
C PHE A 173 -0.50 0.84 -27.00
N THR A 174 0.45 1.62 -26.45
CA THR A 174 0.19 3.00 -26.04
C THR A 174 -0.33 3.85 -27.21
N GLN A 175 0.37 3.79 -28.35
CA GLN A 175 -0.01 4.53 -29.56
C GLN A 175 -1.39 4.11 -30.07
N HIS A 176 -1.66 2.81 -30.13
CA HIS A 176 -2.94 2.29 -30.58
C HIS A 176 -4.11 2.68 -29.66
N MET A 177 -3.88 2.77 -28.34
CA MET A 177 -4.88 3.25 -27.39
C MET A 177 -5.15 4.74 -27.55
N GLU A 178 -4.12 5.55 -27.82
CA GLU A 178 -4.26 6.98 -28.14
C GLU A 178 -5.10 7.19 -29.41
N GLU A 179 -4.81 6.45 -30.48
CA GLU A 179 -5.55 6.52 -31.74
C GLU A 179 -7.02 6.12 -31.57
N LYS A 180 -7.28 5.04 -30.83
CA LYS A 180 -8.64 4.61 -30.50
C LYS A 180 -9.39 5.63 -29.66
N TYR A 181 -8.72 6.22 -28.67
CA TYR A 181 -9.33 7.25 -27.84
C TYR A 181 -9.68 8.48 -28.67
N ARG A 182 -8.78 8.93 -29.56
CA ARG A 182 -9.03 10.03 -30.49
C ARG A 182 -10.27 9.79 -31.35
N TYR A 183 -10.33 8.65 -32.04
CA TYR A 183 -11.47 8.30 -32.87
C TYR A 183 -12.77 8.20 -32.08
N TRP A 184 -12.73 7.59 -30.88
CA TRP A 184 -13.87 7.51 -30.00
C TRP A 184 -14.36 8.91 -29.54
N TYR A 185 -13.43 9.80 -29.19
CA TYR A 185 -13.73 11.13 -28.71
C TYR A 185 -14.31 12.03 -29.81
N GLU A 186 -13.74 11.99 -31.02
CA GLU A 186 -14.31 12.67 -32.20
C GLU A 186 -15.73 12.20 -32.49
N ARG A 187 -15.97 10.89 -32.43
CA ARG A 187 -17.32 10.33 -32.56
C ARG A 187 -18.26 10.78 -31.45
N TYR A 188 -17.78 10.85 -30.21
CA TYR A 188 -18.55 11.40 -29.09
C TYR A 188 -18.96 12.86 -29.35
N LEU A 189 -18.04 13.70 -29.85
CA LEU A 189 -18.33 15.10 -30.16
C LEU A 189 -19.43 15.26 -31.21
N VAL A 190 -19.50 14.36 -32.19
CA VAL A 190 -20.52 14.38 -33.25
C VAL A 190 -21.88 13.90 -32.74
N ILE A 191 -21.91 12.88 -31.86
CA ILE A 191 -23.15 12.23 -31.42
C ILE A 191 -23.76 12.90 -30.17
N ARG A 192 -22.95 13.58 -29.36
CA ARG A 192 -23.41 14.12 -28.07
C ARG A 192 -24.55 15.10 -28.26
N THR A 193 -25.59 14.93 -27.44
CA THR A 193 -26.75 15.84 -27.40
C THR A 193 -26.59 16.91 -26.33
N ILE A 194 -25.88 16.59 -25.25
CA ILE A 194 -25.62 17.49 -24.12
C ILE A 194 -24.10 17.59 -23.98
N ALA A 195 -23.58 18.81 -24.03
CA ALA A 195 -22.16 19.07 -23.80
C ALA A 195 -21.93 19.37 -22.31
N GLN A 196 -20.71 19.13 -21.84
CA GLN A 196 -20.30 19.60 -20.52
C GLN A 196 -20.46 21.12 -20.43
N HIS A 197 -21.04 21.61 -19.34
CA HIS A 197 -21.25 23.02 -19.09
C HIS A 197 -20.65 23.42 -17.73
N SER A 198 -19.73 24.38 -17.78
CA SER A 198 -19.16 25.05 -16.62
C SER A 198 -19.13 26.57 -16.81
N THR A 199 -19.14 27.30 -15.71
CA THR A 199 -19.01 28.76 -15.68
C THR A 199 -17.83 29.16 -14.81
N LEU A 200 -17.02 30.11 -15.26
CA LEU A 200 -15.96 30.68 -14.43
C LEU A 200 -16.55 31.44 -13.26
N ILE A 201 -15.94 31.28 -12.08
CA ILE A 201 -16.32 31.95 -10.85
C ILE A 201 -15.11 32.64 -10.22
N ASP A 202 -15.37 33.66 -9.40
CA ASP A 202 -14.32 34.35 -8.68
C ASP A 202 -13.73 33.49 -7.57
N LYS A 203 -12.42 33.67 -7.31
CA LYS A 203 -11.71 33.03 -6.20
C LYS A 203 -12.44 33.21 -4.86
N ALA A 204 -12.96 34.42 -4.59
CA ALA A 204 -13.69 34.70 -3.35
C ALA A 204 -14.96 33.84 -3.19
N LYS A 205 -15.71 33.61 -4.29
CA LYS A 205 -16.89 32.74 -4.29
C LYS A 205 -16.48 31.28 -4.10
N ALA A 206 -15.44 30.84 -4.80
CA ALA A 206 -14.93 29.48 -4.71
C ALA A 206 -14.49 29.12 -3.28
N PHE A 207 -13.68 29.97 -2.66
CA PHE A 207 -13.21 29.80 -1.28
C PHE A 207 -14.31 29.95 -0.23
N ARG A 208 -15.40 30.65 -0.53
CA ARG A 208 -16.53 30.80 0.41
C ARG A 208 -17.40 29.56 0.49
N TRP A 209 -17.63 28.89 -0.63
CA TRP A 209 -18.66 27.85 -0.71
C TRP A 209 -18.12 26.46 -0.98
N PHE A 210 -17.01 26.32 -1.73
CA PHE A 210 -16.60 25.02 -2.26
C PHE A 210 -15.27 24.53 -1.70
N LEU A 211 -14.26 25.40 -1.64
CA LEU A 211 -12.95 24.99 -1.12
C LEU A 211 -12.98 24.98 0.41
N PRO A 212 -12.37 23.96 1.04
CA PRO A 212 -12.09 23.99 2.47
C PRO A 212 -11.27 25.21 2.86
N ARG A 213 -11.59 25.79 4.02
CA ARG A 213 -10.80 26.85 4.64
C ARG A 213 -10.01 26.27 5.79
N ALA A 214 -8.69 26.39 5.74
CA ALA A 214 -7.87 26.13 6.91
C ALA A 214 -8.13 27.23 7.95
N GLU A 215 -8.50 26.84 9.18
CA GLU A 215 -8.71 27.77 10.30
C GLU A 215 -7.35 28.16 10.91
N GLY A 216 -6.56 28.91 10.15
CA GLY A 216 -5.26 29.40 10.58
C GLY A 216 -4.05 28.70 9.96
N GLU A 217 -2.87 29.09 10.43
CA GLU A 217 -1.58 28.57 9.96
C GLU A 217 -1.23 27.24 10.63
N LEU A 218 -0.47 26.41 9.92
CA LEU A 218 0.04 25.15 10.44
C LEU A 218 1.52 25.31 10.78
N GLN A 219 1.87 24.96 12.02
CA GLN A 219 3.26 24.87 12.45
C GLN A 219 3.80 23.51 11.99
N VAL A 220 4.88 23.49 11.22
CA VAL A 220 5.48 22.25 10.69
C VAL A 220 6.94 22.15 11.12
N LEU A 221 7.26 21.07 11.83
CA LEU A 221 8.61 20.74 12.25
C LEU A 221 9.28 19.86 11.19
N LEU A 222 10.32 20.40 10.55
CA LEU A 222 11.07 19.76 9.47
C LEU A 222 12.57 19.75 9.76
N GLY A 223 13.28 18.79 9.17
CA GLY A 223 14.73 18.66 9.32
C GLY A 223 15.14 17.35 10.01
N HIS A 224 16.43 17.24 10.33
CA HIS A 224 16.96 16.07 11.03
C HIS A 224 16.35 15.95 12.43
N VAL A 225 16.11 14.72 12.91
CA VAL A 225 15.41 14.45 14.18
C VAL A 225 16.07 15.15 15.37
N SER A 226 17.39 15.29 15.37
CA SER A 226 18.14 15.97 16.44
C SER A 226 18.07 17.51 16.39
N ASN A 227 17.65 18.10 15.27
CA ASN A 227 17.66 19.54 15.05
C ASN A 227 16.57 19.97 14.06
N GLN A 228 15.31 19.70 14.42
CA GLN A 228 14.17 20.13 13.59
C GLN A 228 13.91 21.62 13.75
N LYS A 229 13.69 22.31 12.63
CA LYS A 229 13.30 23.72 12.57
C LYS A 229 11.80 23.85 12.39
N GLU A 230 11.25 24.94 12.91
CA GLU A 230 9.86 25.31 12.76
C GLU A 230 9.65 26.11 11.46
N TYR A 231 8.62 25.71 10.71
CA TYR A 231 8.13 26.41 9.53
C TYR A 231 6.64 26.70 9.72
N LEU A 232 6.20 27.90 9.36
CA LEU A 232 4.78 28.24 9.32
C LEU A 232 4.30 28.10 7.88
N MET A 233 3.23 27.33 7.69
CA MET A 233 2.63 27.10 6.38
C MET A 233 1.19 27.60 6.35
N LYS A 234 0.88 28.43 5.36
CA LYS A 234 -0.51 28.78 5.00
C LYS A 234 -1.07 27.82 3.97
N GLN A 235 -2.40 27.75 3.92
CA GLN A 235 -3.11 27.06 2.84
C GLN A 235 -2.65 27.60 1.47
N GLY A 236 -2.24 26.68 0.60
CA GLY A 236 -1.74 26.96 -0.75
C GLY A 236 -0.24 27.19 -0.83
N GLU A 237 0.47 27.32 0.30
CA GLU A 237 1.92 27.43 0.32
C GLU A 237 2.59 26.06 0.21
N SER A 238 3.85 26.07 -0.23
CA SER A 238 4.66 24.88 -0.37
C SER A 238 6.10 25.13 0.06
N ILE A 239 6.74 24.08 0.55
CA ILE A 239 8.16 24.03 0.90
C ILE A 239 8.83 23.01 -0.03
N SER A 240 9.86 23.43 -0.75
CA SER A 240 10.66 22.54 -1.60
C SER A 240 11.66 21.75 -0.76
N PHE A 241 11.82 20.46 -1.06
CA PHE A 241 12.79 19.58 -0.43
C PHE A 241 13.96 19.27 -1.37
N SER A 242 15.12 19.04 -0.77
CA SER A 242 16.25 18.39 -1.43
C SER A 242 16.02 16.88 -1.58
N ASP A 243 16.85 16.23 -2.37
CA ASP A 243 16.95 14.77 -2.48
C ASP A 243 17.09 14.04 -1.13
N SER A 244 17.82 14.63 -0.18
CA SER A 244 17.98 14.15 1.20
C SER A 244 16.73 14.35 2.07
N GLY A 245 15.68 14.97 1.51
CA GLY A 245 14.43 15.26 2.20
C GLY A 245 14.47 16.49 3.10
N LEU A 246 15.55 17.28 3.08
CA LEU A 246 15.68 18.50 3.89
C LEU A 246 15.11 19.73 3.17
N PRO A 247 14.45 20.68 3.88
CA PRO A 247 13.96 21.92 3.28
C PRO A 247 15.08 22.71 2.61
N ILE A 248 14.79 23.27 1.44
CA ILE A 248 15.73 24.12 0.71
C ILE A 248 15.50 25.58 1.15
N GLU A 249 16.40 26.13 1.97
CA GLU A 249 16.26 27.48 2.55
C GLU A 249 16.69 28.59 1.55
N ASP A 250 17.79 28.39 0.79
CA ASP A 250 18.37 29.45 -0.05
C ASP A 250 18.15 29.23 -1.55
N ALA A 251 17.19 29.98 -2.13
CA ALA A 251 16.88 29.99 -3.57
C ALA A 251 18.10 30.24 -4.51
N SER A 252 19.18 30.82 -3.99
CA SER A 252 20.40 31.17 -4.73
C SER A 252 21.43 30.04 -4.80
N ASN A 253 21.35 29.04 -3.93
CA ASN A 253 22.30 27.93 -3.94
C ASN A 253 21.82 26.87 -4.93
N ASN A 254 22.40 26.86 -6.13
CA ASN A 254 22.02 25.97 -7.24
C ASN A 254 22.60 24.54 -7.13
N THR A 255 23.29 24.23 -6.04
CA THR A 255 24.01 22.96 -5.90
C THR A 255 23.13 21.80 -5.44
N SER A 256 22.00 22.07 -4.76
CA SER A 256 21.16 21.03 -4.19
C SER A 256 20.09 20.54 -5.17
N GLN A 257 20.13 19.23 -5.47
CA GLN A 257 19.11 18.57 -6.26
C GLN A 257 17.78 18.54 -5.49
N THR A 258 16.68 18.73 -6.22
CA THR A 258 15.31 18.77 -5.71
C THR A 258 14.72 17.37 -5.55
N GLY A 259 14.18 17.08 -4.36
CA GLY A 259 13.55 15.79 -4.01
C GLY A 259 12.02 15.83 -3.94
N GLY A 260 11.41 16.99 -4.22
CA GLY A 260 9.95 17.18 -4.23
C GLY A 260 9.49 18.33 -3.35
N TRP A 261 8.26 18.25 -2.85
CA TRP A 261 7.60 19.35 -2.13
C TRP A 261 6.70 18.87 -0.99
N LEU A 262 6.51 19.72 0.02
CA LEU A 262 5.41 19.65 0.98
C LEU A 262 4.46 20.81 0.71
N LEU A 263 3.17 20.57 0.55
CA LEU A 263 2.16 21.62 0.36
C LEU A 263 0.97 21.45 1.31
N ASP A 264 0.34 22.55 1.70
CA ASP A 264 -0.93 22.54 2.44
C ASP A 264 -2.10 22.81 1.48
N VAL A 265 -2.97 21.83 1.26
CA VAL A 265 -4.14 21.97 0.36
C VAL A 265 -5.38 22.54 1.06
N GLY A 266 -5.30 22.74 2.38
CA GLY A 266 -6.34 23.38 3.20
C GLY A 266 -7.41 22.47 3.80
N GLY A 267 -7.37 21.16 3.52
CA GLY A 267 -8.35 20.20 4.02
C GLY A 267 -7.92 18.75 3.81
N ILE A 268 -8.78 17.80 4.17
CA ILE A 268 -8.47 16.37 4.12
C ILE A 268 -8.60 15.88 2.67
N VAL A 269 -7.52 15.31 2.13
CA VAL A 269 -7.56 14.68 0.79
C VAL A 269 -8.14 13.28 0.92
N LEU A 270 -9.28 13.00 0.29
CA LEU A 270 -9.89 11.65 0.28
C LEU A 270 -9.39 10.75 -0.85
N ALA A 271 -9.03 11.36 -1.97
CA ALA A 271 -8.52 10.66 -3.14
C ALA A 271 -7.65 11.60 -3.97
N MET A 272 -6.60 11.04 -4.57
CA MET A 272 -5.72 11.76 -5.48
C MET A 272 -5.31 10.86 -6.65
N GLY A 273 -4.92 11.45 -7.75
CA GLY A 273 -4.37 10.72 -8.89
C GLY A 273 -3.64 11.63 -9.85
N TRP A 274 -2.47 11.19 -10.30
CA TRP A 274 -1.70 11.85 -11.34
C TRP A 274 -2.37 11.63 -12.70
N ALA A 275 -2.39 12.66 -13.53
CA ALA A 275 -2.89 12.56 -14.90
C ALA A 275 -1.90 11.73 -15.73
N PRO A 276 -2.37 10.71 -16.47
CA PRO A 276 -1.57 10.05 -17.48
C PRO A 276 -1.26 11.04 -18.61
N ILE A 277 -0.02 11.47 -18.77
CA ILE A 277 0.41 12.47 -19.74
C ILE A 277 1.62 11.92 -20.51
N LYS A 278 1.63 12.14 -21.82
CA LYS A 278 2.76 11.78 -22.67
C LYS A 278 3.71 12.97 -22.88
N GLY A 279 5.00 12.69 -22.76
CA GLY A 279 6.09 13.63 -23.00
C GLY A 279 6.48 14.44 -21.77
N GLN A 280 7.57 15.19 -21.93
CA GLN A 280 8.15 16.02 -20.87
C GLN A 280 7.40 17.34 -20.74
N VAL A 281 6.31 17.27 -20.00
CA VAL A 281 5.48 18.40 -19.67
C VAL A 281 5.22 18.39 -18.18
N ASP A 282 4.87 19.56 -17.64
CA ASP A 282 4.46 19.67 -16.25
C ASP A 282 3.41 18.60 -15.89
N GLN A 283 3.63 17.95 -14.75
CA GLN A 283 2.80 16.86 -14.26
C GLN A 283 1.58 17.44 -13.54
N LEU A 284 0.43 16.78 -13.70
CA LEU A 284 -0.82 17.23 -13.09
C LEU A 284 -1.31 16.23 -12.05
N LEU A 285 -1.64 16.72 -10.86
CA LEU A 285 -2.25 15.92 -9.78
C LEU A 285 -3.65 16.45 -9.50
N ALA A 286 -4.66 15.59 -9.65
CA ALA A 286 -6.01 15.89 -9.18
C ALA A 286 -6.18 15.42 -7.74
N MET A 287 -6.86 16.22 -6.92
CA MET A 287 -7.13 15.92 -5.51
C MET A 287 -8.58 16.26 -5.16
N SER A 288 -9.26 15.32 -4.52
CA SER A 288 -10.51 15.57 -3.82
C SER A 288 -10.22 16.02 -2.39
N VAL A 289 -10.65 17.22 -2.03
CA VAL A 289 -10.36 17.82 -0.72
C VAL A 289 -11.66 18.17 0.00
N ILE A 290 -11.80 17.72 1.25
CA ILE A 290 -12.96 18.03 2.11
C ILE A 290 -12.54 18.86 3.33
N PRO A 291 -13.47 19.62 3.94
CA PRO A 291 -13.21 20.31 5.20
C PRO A 291 -12.82 19.36 6.34
N HIS A 292 -11.99 19.83 7.27
CA HIS A 292 -11.61 19.08 8.48
C HIS A 292 -12.82 18.77 9.38
N SER A 293 -13.81 19.66 9.41
CA SER A 293 -15.08 19.49 10.12
C SER A 293 -15.85 18.24 9.70
N ASP A 294 -15.75 17.81 8.44
CA ASP A 294 -16.48 16.65 7.93
C ASP A 294 -16.07 15.33 8.62
N GLN A 295 -14.89 15.29 9.24
CA GLN A 295 -14.35 14.11 9.93
C GLN A 295 -13.82 14.44 11.33
N ALA A 296 -14.23 15.57 11.89
CA ALA A 296 -13.92 15.94 13.26
C ALA A 296 -14.71 15.09 14.25
N PHE A 297 -14.16 14.94 15.46
CA PHE A 297 -14.87 14.28 16.55
C PHE A 297 -15.80 15.28 17.24
N TYR A 298 -17.11 14.99 17.20
CA TYR A 298 -18.14 15.80 17.86
C TYR A 298 -18.68 15.07 19.09
N ARG A 299 -18.70 15.75 20.25
CA ARG A 299 -19.32 15.20 21.47
C ARG A 299 -20.85 15.21 21.38
N ASP A 300 -21.41 16.27 20.81
CA ASP A 300 -22.82 16.35 20.45
C ASP A 300 -22.97 16.15 18.94
N LEU A 301 -23.78 15.16 18.54
CA LEU A 301 -24.06 14.87 17.13
C LEU A 301 -24.80 16.03 16.43
N ASN A 302 -25.42 16.94 17.18
CA ASN A 302 -26.05 18.14 16.61
C ASN A 302 -25.05 19.16 16.07
N ASP A 303 -23.79 19.11 16.56
CA ASP A 303 -22.69 19.97 16.11
C ASP A 303 -22.01 19.42 14.86
N ALA A 304 -22.27 18.16 14.51
CA ALA A 304 -21.72 17.53 13.32
C ALA A 304 -22.35 18.13 12.04
N PRO A 305 -21.59 18.20 10.93
CA PRO A 305 -22.09 18.79 9.69
C PRO A 305 -23.38 18.13 9.20
N LYS A 306 -24.38 18.96 8.94
CA LYS A 306 -25.70 18.50 8.48
C LYS A 306 -25.63 18.11 7.00
N PRO A 307 -26.51 17.22 6.51
CA PRO A 307 -26.56 16.89 5.07
C PRO A 307 -26.73 18.10 4.14
N SER A 308 -27.29 19.21 4.64
CA SER A 308 -27.37 20.47 3.91
C SER A 308 -26.02 21.16 3.66
N GLU A 309 -25.03 20.92 4.52
CA GLU A 309 -23.68 21.53 4.50
C GLU A 309 -22.65 20.66 3.75
N LEU A 310 -23.05 19.45 3.36
CA LEU A 310 -22.25 18.48 2.61
C LEU A 310 -22.61 18.48 1.12
N LYS A 311 -23.31 19.51 0.64
CA LYS A 311 -23.82 19.61 -0.75
C LYS A 311 -22.76 20.11 -1.72
N GLU A 312 -21.81 20.89 -1.25
CA GLU A 312 -20.74 21.46 -2.05
C GLU A 312 -19.59 20.46 -2.18
N GLY A 313 -18.92 20.46 -3.32
CA GLY A 313 -17.73 19.64 -3.56
C GLY A 313 -16.75 20.37 -4.45
N ALA A 314 -15.47 20.04 -4.30
CA ALA A 314 -14.40 20.60 -5.11
C ALA A 314 -13.38 19.52 -5.49
N ILE A 315 -12.81 19.66 -6.69
CA ILE A 315 -11.62 18.92 -7.13
C ILE A 315 -10.56 19.96 -7.48
N GLN A 316 -9.40 19.89 -6.81
CA GLN A 316 -8.26 20.75 -7.09
C GLN A 316 -7.33 20.05 -8.09
N ILE A 317 -6.82 20.77 -9.08
CA ILE A 317 -5.82 20.28 -10.04
C ILE A 317 -4.57 21.13 -9.89
N TRP A 318 -3.49 20.47 -9.51
CA TRP A 318 -2.20 21.09 -9.23
C TRP A 318 -1.19 20.73 -10.31
N LYS A 319 -0.38 21.71 -10.69
CA LYS A 319 0.70 21.59 -11.66
C LYS A 319 2.04 21.54 -10.95
N PHE A 320 2.85 20.55 -11.33
CA PHE A 320 4.19 20.31 -10.80
C PHE A 320 5.19 20.46 -11.93
N GLY A 321 6.13 21.38 -11.76
CA GLY A 321 7.16 21.65 -12.75
C GLY A 321 8.15 20.50 -12.85
N VAL A 322 8.74 20.35 -14.02
CA VAL A 322 9.80 19.37 -14.31
C VAL A 322 11.08 20.10 -14.71
N GLU A 323 12.21 19.67 -14.17
CA GLU A 323 13.55 20.06 -14.63
C GLU A 323 14.23 18.83 -15.24
N ASN A 324 14.76 18.99 -16.45
CA ASN A 324 15.47 17.91 -17.14
C ASN A 324 16.95 17.94 -16.75
N GLY A 325 17.45 16.84 -16.20
CA GLY A 325 18.87 16.65 -15.94
C GLY A 325 19.68 16.38 -17.22
N SER A 326 21.00 16.47 -17.10
CA SER A 326 21.96 16.22 -18.19
C SER A 326 21.92 14.81 -18.75
N GLU A 327 21.42 13.83 -17.99
CA GLU A 327 21.39 12.40 -18.34
C GLU A 327 20.05 11.92 -18.91
N GLY A 328 19.16 12.84 -19.29
CA GLY A 328 17.80 12.48 -19.75
C GLY A 328 16.89 11.94 -18.65
N ILE A 329 17.27 12.16 -17.38
CA ILE A 329 16.46 11.87 -16.19
C ILE A 329 15.73 13.15 -15.78
N SER A 330 14.41 13.09 -15.72
CA SER A 330 13.59 14.21 -15.28
C SER A 330 13.46 14.26 -13.76
N ARG A 331 13.56 15.45 -13.19
CA ARG A 331 13.50 15.73 -11.73
C ARG A 331 12.43 16.75 -11.40
N PRO A 332 11.92 16.75 -10.15
CA PRO A 332 11.01 17.79 -9.67
C PRO A 332 11.63 19.17 -9.87
N ALA A 333 10.90 20.14 -10.41
CA ALA A 333 11.44 21.51 -10.50
C ALA A 333 11.66 22.12 -9.11
N ARG A 334 12.48 23.18 -9.03
CA ARG A 334 12.60 23.94 -7.77
C ARG A 334 11.38 24.81 -7.50
N ALA A 335 10.74 25.30 -8.56
CA ALA A 335 9.59 26.18 -8.50
C ALA A 335 8.43 25.55 -7.71
N SER A 336 7.75 26.36 -6.90
CA SER A 336 6.58 25.92 -6.13
C SER A 336 5.47 25.39 -7.04
N PRO A 337 4.80 24.27 -6.66
CA PRO A 337 3.63 23.77 -7.36
C PRO A 337 2.53 24.82 -7.41
N LYS A 338 1.74 24.80 -8.48
CA LYS A 338 0.68 25.81 -8.71
C LYS A 338 -0.68 25.15 -8.76
N LEU A 339 -1.65 25.70 -8.03
CA LEU A 339 -3.07 25.39 -8.24
C LEU A 339 -3.51 26.05 -9.55
N ILE A 340 -3.80 25.24 -10.57
CA ILE A 340 -4.14 25.74 -11.91
C ILE A 340 -5.64 25.78 -12.15
N ARG A 341 -6.38 24.82 -11.57
CA ARG A 341 -7.82 24.70 -11.78
C ARG A 341 -8.49 24.11 -10.56
N THR A 342 -9.62 24.68 -10.16
CA THR A 342 -10.54 24.06 -9.21
C THR A 342 -11.91 23.89 -9.84
N ILE A 343 -12.42 22.66 -9.80
CA ILE A 343 -13.75 22.30 -10.30
C ILE A 343 -14.69 22.22 -9.11
N CYS A 344 -15.66 23.14 -9.04
CA CYS A 344 -16.61 23.34 -7.96
C CYS A 344 -18.00 22.88 -8.40
N PHE A 345 -18.77 22.22 -7.52
CA PHE A 345 -20.13 21.79 -7.85
C PHE A 345 -20.99 21.51 -6.61
N TYR A 346 -22.30 21.38 -6.84
CA TYR A 346 -23.30 21.06 -5.81
C TYR A 346 -23.71 19.57 -5.81
N TRP A 347 -22.80 18.68 -6.19
CA TRP A 347 -23.05 17.23 -6.25
C TRP A 347 -22.66 16.49 -4.96
N GLY A 348 -22.27 17.23 -3.92
CA GLY A 348 -21.75 16.73 -2.66
C GLY A 348 -20.25 16.46 -2.67
N ARG A 349 -19.71 16.12 -1.50
CA ARG A 349 -18.29 15.80 -1.29
C ARG A 349 -17.82 14.67 -2.22
N VAL A 350 -16.64 14.82 -2.80
CA VAL A 350 -16.10 13.85 -3.74
C VAL A 350 -15.38 12.74 -2.96
N LYS A 351 -15.92 11.52 -3.02
CA LYS A 351 -15.36 10.39 -2.26
C LYS A 351 -14.15 9.77 -2.96
N ARG A 352 -14.18 9.65 -4.30
CA ARG A 352 -13.12 9.01 -5.09
C ARG A 352 -12.97 9.69 -6.45
N ILE A 353 -11.74 9.72 -6.97
CA ILE A 353 -11.42 10.20 -8.32
C ILE A 353 -10.44 9.23 -8.99
N GLN A 354 -10.53 9.10 -10.32
CA GLN A 354 -9.55 8.36 -11.12
C GLN A 354 -9.52 8.94 -12.55
N TRP A 355 -8.33 9.29 -13.02
CA TRP A 355 -8.13 9.64 -14.43
C TRP A 355 -8.40 8.44 -15.32
N CYS A 356 -8.90 8.68 -16.53
CA CYS A 356 -8.88 7.67 -17.59
C CYS A 356 -7.42 7.27 -17.84
N PRO A 357 -7.11 5.97 -17.90
CA PRO A 357 -5.73 5.49 -17.99
C PRO A 357 -5.06 5.77 -19.35
N VAL A 358 -5.81 6.23 -20.36
CA VAL A 358 -5.23 6.60 -21.66
C VAL A 358 -4.55 7.98 -21.55
N PRO A 359 -3.25 8.10 -21.92
CA PRO A 359 -2.52 9.34 -21.79
C PRO A 359 -3.13 10.53 -22.55
N LEU A 360 -3.05 11.72 -21.96
CA LEU A 360 -3.24 12.97 -22.66
C LEU A 360 -2.18 13.12 -23.75
N THR A 361 -2.63 13.38 -24.98
CA THR A 361 -1.75 13.79 -26.09
C THR A 361 -1.81 15.30 -26.27
N THR A 362 -0.66 15.91 -26.56
CA THR A 362 -0.50 17.37 -26.80
C THR A 362 -1.36 17.90 -27.94
N THR A 363 -1.76 17.05 -28.89
CA THR A 363 -2.54 17.46 -30.07
C THR A 363 -3.98 17.83 -29.76
N HIS A 364 -4.59 17.23 -28.73
CA HIS A 364 -6.01 17.45 -28.38
C HIS A 364 -6.19 18.03 -26.99
N GLY A 365 -5.23 17.82 -26.08
CA GLY A 365 -5.25 18.39 -24.73
C GLY A 365 -6.40 17.91 -23.84
N VAL A 366 -7.21 16.92 -24.25
CA VAL A 366 -8.39 16.47 -23.48
C VAL A 366 -8.12 15.21 -22.68
N ALA A 367 -8.38 15.28 -21.39
CA ALA A 367 -8.40 14.17 -20.45
C ALA A 367 -9.80 13.91 -19.92
N LEU A 368 -10.06 12.67 -19.50
CA LEU A 368 -11.26 12.34 -18.75
C LEU A 368 -10.91 12.07 -17.30
N LEU A 369 -11.64 12.69 -16.38
CA LEU A 369 -11.58 12.43 -14.96
C LEU A 369 -12.93 11.90 -14.48
N ALA A 370 -12.92 10.72 -13.88
CA ALA A 370 -14.09 10.18 -13.21
C ALA A 370 -14.10 10.62 -11.75
N ALA A 371 -15.26 11.09 -11.27
CA ALA A 371 -15.46 11.54 -9.89
C ALA A 371 -16.74 10.95 -9.29
N LEU A 372 -16.59 10.25 -8.17
CA LEU A 372 -17.70 9.74 -7.37
C LEU A 372 -18.11 10.78 -6.33
N CYS A 373 -19.31 11.34 -6.47
CA CYS A 373 -19.80 12.44 -5.65
C CYS A 373 -20.66 11.96 -4.47
N GLY A 374 -20.94 12.86 -3.54
CA GLY A 374 -21.68 12.59 -2.30
C GLY A 374 -23.12 12.12 -2.53
N ASP A 375 -23.71 12.48 -3.68
CA ASP A 375 -25.05 12.04 -4.10
C ASP A 375 -25.13 10.60 -4.66
N GLY A 376 -24.06 9.81 -4.51
CA GLY A 376 -24.01 8.39 -4.90
C GLY A 376 -23.91 8.15 -6.41
N LYS A 377 -23.67 9.20 -7.21
CA LYS A 377 -23.54 9.11 -8.68
C LYS A 377 -22.09 9.33 -9.10
N LEU A 378 -21.72 8.62 -10.17
CA LEU A 378 -20.41 8.75 -10.81
C LEU A 378 -20.52 9.71 -12.00
N ARG A 379 -19.63 10.70 -12.08
CA ARG A 379 -19.60 11.68 -13.16
C ARG A 379 -18.27 11.64 -13.88
N ILE A 380 -18.33 11.72 -15.20
CA ILE A 380 -17.16 11.86 -16.07
C ILE A 380 -17.06 13.34 -16.44
N ILE A 381 -15.88 13.90 -16.21
CA ILE A 381 -15.56 15.30 -16.44
C ILE A 381 -14.47 15.36 -17.50
N GLU A 382 -14.73 16.16 -18.52
CA GLU A 382 -13.77 16.51 -19.56
C GLU A 382 -12.86 17.62 -19.04
N ILE A 383 -11.55 17.37 -19.02
CA ILE A 383 -10.54 18.34 -18.61
C ILE A 383 -9.70 18.70 -19.82
N LYS A 384 -9.86 19.93 -20.28
CA LYS A 384 -9.08 20.51 -21.37
C LYS A 384 -7.83 21.16 -20.81
N ARG A 385 -6.68 20.74 -21.31
CA ARG A 385 -5.38 21.35 -21.09
C ARG A 385 -5.20 22.48 -22.09
N ASP A 386 -4.90 23.65 -21.57
CA ASP A 386 -4.59 24.83 -22.34
C ASP A 386 -3.30 25.42 -21.74
N PRO A 387 -2.13 25.17 -22.35
CA PRO A 387 -0.84 25.59 -21.80
C PRO A 387 -0.75 27.08 -21.47
N GLU A 388 -1.49 27.94 -22.18
CA GLU A 388 -1.53 29.37 -21.89
C GLU A 388 -2.33 29.68 -20.61
N ARG A 389 -3.47 28.98 -20.42
CA ARG A 389 -4.32 29.12 -19.21
C ARG A 389 -3.78 28.36 -18.01
N ASP A 390 -2.96 27.34 -18.20
CA ASP A 390 -2.30 26.56 -17.13
C ASP A 390 -1.31 27.40 -16.29
N ASN A 391 -1.12 28.68 -16.62
CA ASN A 391 -0.35 29.64 -15.81
C ASN A 391 -1.23 30.49 -14.88
N THR A 392 -2.55 30.49 -15.08
CA THR A 392 -3.50 31.26 -14.29
C THR A 392 -4.39 30.34 -13.46
N GLU A 393 -4.57 30.66 -12.18
CA GLU A 393 -5.48 29.93 -11.30
C GLU A 393 -6.93 30.17 -11.74
N THR A 394 -7.62 29.11 -12.16
CA THR A 394 -9.01 29.18 -12.64
C THR A 394 -9.97 28.43 -11.71
N PHE A 395 -11.16 28.98 -11.50
CA PHE A 395 -12.22 28.36 -10.72
C PHE A 395 -13.45 28.21 -11.59
N GLU A 396 -13.97 26.99 -11.67
CA GLU A 396 -15.12 26.65 -12.51
C GLU A 396 -16.23 26.04 -11.67
N GLU A 397 -17.41 26.64 -11.72
CA GLU A 397 -18.63 26.00 -11.23
C GLU A 397 -19.18 25.11 -12.33
N MET A 398 -19.27 23.81 -12.07
CA MET A 398 -19.71 22.79 -13.00
C MET A 398 -21.21 22.53 -12.81
N GLN A 399 -22.00 22.80 -13.85
CA GLN A 399 -23.44 22.53 -13.85
C GLN A 399 -23.76 21.15 -14.43
N GLU A 400 -23.14 20.80 -15.55
CA GLU A 400 -23.38 19.55 -16.27
C GLU A 400 -22.07 18.85 -16.59
N SER A 401 -21.95 17.57 -16.21
CA SER A 401 -20.81 16.70 -16.51
C SER A 401 -20.90 16.12 -17.92
N MET A 402 -19.77 15.73 -18.53
CA MET A 402 -19.72 15.02 -19.81
C MET A 402 -20.63 13.77 -19.84
N ALA A 403 -20.62 12.98 -18.77
CA ALA A 403 -21.53 11.85 -18.59
C ALA A 403 -21.84 11.64 -17.11
N THR A 404 -23.09 11.29 -16.79
CA THR A 404 -23.49 10.91 -15.42
C THR A 404 -23.96 9.46 -15.41
N ILE A 405 -23.19 8.60 -14.75
CA ILE A 405 -23.52 7.22 -14.46
C ILE A 405 -24.34 7.18 -13.17
N ARG A 406 -25.52 6.57 -13.26
CA ARG A 406 -26.50 6.49 -12.17
C ARG A 406 -26.89 5.03 -12.00
N PRO A 407 -26.94 4.50 -10.77
CA PRO A 407 -27.51 3.19 -10.56
C PRO A 407 -28.97 3.13 -11.07
N PRO A 408 -29.51 1.95 -11.40
CA PRO A 408 -30.91 1.77 -11.81
C PRO A 408 -31.88 2.43 -10.84
N LYS A 409 -33.10 2.76 -11.29
CA LYS A 409 -34.13 3.50 -10.53
C LYS A 409 -34.74 2.68 -9.35
N GLU A 410 -33.92 2.12 -8.50
CA GLU A 410 -34.27 1.52 -7.21
C GLU A 410 -33.92 2.55 -6.12
N HIS A 411 -34.85 2.84 -5.21
CA HIS A 411 -34.87 4.07 -4.41
C HIS A 411 -33.74 4.25 -3.37
N THR A 412 -32.76 3.32 -3.29
CA THR A 412 -31.72 3.32 -2.25
C THR A 412 -30.34 2.85 -2.73
N LEU A 413 -30.15 2.65 -4.04
CA LEU A 413 -28.86 2.18 -4.55
C LEU A 413 -27.89 3.35 -4.76
N GLU A 414 -26.69 3.21 -4.22
CA GLU A 414 -25.59 4.15 -4.39
C GLU A 414 -24.37 3.46 -4.98
N ILE A 415 -23.58 4.20 -5.75
CA ILE A 415 -22.25 3.77 -6.17
C ILE A 415 -21.27 4.08 -5.04
N ASN A 416 -20.51 3.08 -4.59
CA ASN A 416 -19.53 3.23 -3.51
C ASN A 416 -18.08 3.30 -4.02
N CYS A 417 -17.79 2.61 -5.11
CA CYS A 417 -16.47 2.54 -5.70
C CYS A 417 -16.57 2.29 -7.21
N PHE A 418 -15.50 2.59 -7.94
CA PHE A 418 -15.44 2.38 -9.38
C PHE A 418 -14.00 2.20 -9.85
N SER A 419 -13.83 1.64 -11.05
CA SER A 419 -12.53 1.55 -11.71
C SER A 419 -12.69 1.50 -13.23
N TRP A 420 -11.70 2.02 -13.97
CA TRP A 420 -11.70 2.01 -15.43
C TRP A 420 -11.40 0.62 -15.98
N LEU A 421 -12.19 0.18 -16.97
CA LEU A 421 -11.93 -1.04 -17.75
C LEU A 421 -11.15 -0.72 -19.03
N ASN A 422 -11.43 0.45 -19.62
CA ASN A 422 -10.74 1.04 -20.77
C ASN A 422 -11.26 2.48 -20.96
N MET A 423 -10.91 3.13 -22.08
CA MET A 423 -11.29 4.51 -22.38
C MET A 423 -12.80 4.85 -22.40
N ASN A 424 -13.69 3.88 -22.63
CA ASN A 424 -15.15 4.09 -22.74
C ASN A 424 -15.95 3.25 -21.74
N ARG A 425 -15.29 2.38 -20.96
CA ARG A 425 -15.98 1.46 -20.05
C ARG A 425 -15.47 1.60 -18.63
N ILE A 426 -16.41 1.67 -17.71
CA ILE A 426 -16.15 1.72 -16.28
C ILE A 426 -16.95 0.63 -15.60
N VAL A 427 -16.34 0.03 -14.58
CA VAL A 427 -17.01 -0.86 -13.65
C VAL A 427 -17.29 -0.11 -12.34
N VAL A 428 -18.47 -0.29 -11.78
CA VAL A 428 -18.89 0.32 -10.51
C VAL A 428 -19.31 -0.75 -9.51
N GLY A 429 -18.95 -0.58 -8.25
CA GLY A 429 -19.43 -1.37 -7.12
C GLY A 429 -20.54 -0.63 -6.38
N LEU A 430 -21.66 -1.33 -6.15
CA LEU A 430 -22.87 -0.77 -5.58
C LEU A 430 -23.03 -1.10 -4.08
N SER A 431 -23.92 -0.37 -3.41
CA SER A 431 -24.26 -0.56 -2.00
C SER A 431 -24.95 -1.89 -1.69
N ASP A 432 -25.53 -2.57 -2.68
CA ASP A 432 -26.17 -3.89 -2.53
C ASP A 432 -25.21 -5.07 -2.74
N GLY A 433 -23.92 -4.82 -2.99
CA GLY A 433 -22.95 -5.86 -3.28
C GLY A 433 -22.88 -6.31 -4.74
N SER A 434 -23.61 -5.64 -5.64
CA SER A 434 -23.52 -5.91 -7.07
C SER A 434 -22.44 -5.08 -7.77
N ILE A 435 -21.90 -5.65 -8.85
CA ILE A 435 -20.97 -4.98 -9.76
C ILE A 435 -21.70 -4.66 -11.05
N THR A 436 -21.51 -3.45 -11.58
CA THR A 436 -22.18 -3.01 -12.81
C THR A 436 -21.19 -2.42 -13.81
N ILE A 437 -21.30 -2.80 -15.08
CA ILE A 437 -20.48 -2.27 -16.18
C ILE A 437 -21.27 -1.21 -16.93
N TRP A 438 -20.64 -0.07 -17.17
CA TRP A 438 -21.21 1.04 -17.94
C TRP A 438 -20.34 1.38 -19.14
N SER A 439 -21.02 1.75 -20.23
CA SER A 439 -20.44 2.50 -21.34
C SER A 439 -20.61 3.99 -21.07
N ILE A 440 -19.61 4.81 -21.41
CA ILE A 440 -19.65 6.26 -21.23
C ILE A 440 -20.36 6.94 -22.41
N SER A 441 -20.04 6.52 -23.64
CA SER A 441 -20.73 6.97 -24.86
C SER A 441 -21.01 5.79 -25.82
N PRO A 442 -22.29 5.45 -26.08
CA PRO A 442 -23.48 5.98 -25.42
C PRO A 442 -23.47 5.64 -23.91
N CYS A 443 -24.04 6.53 -23.08
CA CYS A 443 -24.08 6.37 -21.63
C CYS A 443 -25.14 5.35 -21.24
N GLN A 444 -24.76 4.07 -21.08
CA GLN A 444 -25.70 2.98 -20.82
C GLN A 444 -25.09 1.88 -19.95
N GLN A 445 -25.95 1.27 -19.13
CA GLN A 445 -25.61 0.07 -18.38
C GLN A 445 -25.52 -1.11 -19.34
N LEU A 446 -24.40 -1.83 -19.30
CA LEU A 446 -24.17 -3.00 -20.13
C LEU A 446 -24.52 -4.29 -19.39
N GLN A 447 -24.11 -4.41 -18.12
CA GLN A 447 -24.28 -5.61 -17.31
C GLN A 447 -24.34 -5.27 -15.82
N ARG A 448 -25.07 -6.05 -15.02
CA ARG A 448 -25.08 -6.00 -13.54
C ARG A 448 -25.04 -7.42 -13.00
N HIS A 449 -24.13 -7.70 -12.06
CA HIS A 449 -23.92 -9.02 -11.48
C HIS A 449 -23.87 -8.93 -9.95
N PRO A 450 -24.71 -9.69 -9.21
CA PRO A 450 -24.61 -9.77 -7.76
C PRO A 450 -23.38 -10.58 -7.38
N VAL A 451 -22.43 -9.98 -6.68
CA VAL A 451 -21.17 -10.64 -6.31
C VAL A 451 -21.03 -10.81 -4.81
N HIS A 452 -21.50 -9.84 -4.03
CA HIS A 452 -21.48 -9.83 -2.58
C HIS A 452 -22.89 -9.66 -2.02
N SER A 453 -23.05 -9.96 -0.73
CA SER A 453 -24.27 -9.70 0.04
C SER A 453 -24.20 -8.38 0.84
N SER A 454 -23.06 -7.69 0.82
CA SER A 454 -22.82 -6.44 1.53
C SER A 454 -22.20 -5.38 0.60
N PRO A 455 -22.22 -4.09 0.98
CA PRO A 455 -21.71 -3.01 0.14
C PRO A 455 -20.26 -3.25 -0.31
N ILE A 456 -19.97 -2.96 -1.58
CA ILE A 456 -18.60 -3.04 -2.09
C ILE A 456 -17.83 -1.78 -1.69
N MET A 457 -16.77 -1.94 -0.89
CA MET A 457 -15.95 -0.82 -0.40
C MET A 457 -14.81 -0.47 -1.35
N ASP A 458 -14.25 -1.47 -2.03
CA ASP A 458 -13.18 -1.25 -2.99
C ASP A 458 -13.28 -2.17 -4.22
N ILE A 459 -12.83 -1.66 -5.36
CA ILE A 459 -12.87 -2.34 -6.66
C ILE A 459 -11.68 -1.92 -7.51
N VAL A 460 -10.99 -2.90 -8.08
CA VAL A 460 -9.84 -2.65 -8.96
C VAL A 460 -9.89 -3.61 -10.14
N THR A 461 -9.57 -3.08 -11.33
CA THR A 461 -9.45 -3.87 -12.56
C THR A 461 -8.00 -4.29 -12.77
N GLY A 462 -7.78 -5.41 -13.44
CA GLY A 462 -6.45 -5.82 -13.90
C GLY A 462 -5.94 -5.05 -15.12
N TYR A 463 -6.31 -3.78 -15.30
CA TYR A 463 -5.88 -2.98 -16.46
C TYR A 463 -4.37 -2.66 -16.39
N PRO A 464 -3.63 -2.64 -17.52
CA PRO A 464 -4.08 -2.86 -18.90
C PRO A 464 -4.11 -4.32 -19.36
N SER A 465 -3.36 -5.23 -18.74
CA SER A 465 -3.13 -6.57 -19.30
C SER A 465 -4.32 -7.53 -19.13
N LYS A 466 -5.18 -7.30 -18.14
CA LYS A 466 -6.36 -8.12 -17.77
C LYS A 466 -7.56 -7.24 -17.35
N PRO A 467 -8.04 -6.34 -18.22
CA PRO A 467 -9.01 -5.32 -17.83
C PRO A 467 -10.35 -5.88 -17.34
N PHE A 468 -10.76 -7.06 -17.81
CA PHE A 468 -12.03 -7.69 -17.41
C PHE A 468 -11.94 -8.56 -16.14
N LEU A 469 -10.74 -8.74 -15.57
CA LEU A 469 -10.58 -9.37 -14.26
C LEU A 469 -10.73 -8.31 -13.17
N ILE A 470 -11.74 -8.47 -12.32
CA ILE A 470 -12.14 -7.47 -11.34
C ILE A 470 -12.03 -8.05 -9.94
N ALA A 471 -11.15 -7.47 -9.13
CA ALA A 471 -11.07 -7.76 -7.71
C ALA A 471 -12.00 -6.81 -6.95
N THR A 472 -12.76 -7.36 -6.00
CA THR A 472 -13.73 -6.62 -5.20
C THR A 472 -13.60 -6.96 -3.72
N MET A 473 -13.59 -5.93 -2.89
CA MET A 473 -13.59 -6.04 -1.44
C MET A 473 -14.91 -5.54 -0.86
N PRO A 474 -15.73 -6.44 -0.29
CA PRO A 474 -16.96 -6.06 0.39
C PRO A 474 -16.65 -5.48 1.78
N MET A 475 -17.64 -4.81 2.38
CA MET A 475 -17.56 -4.38 3.79
C MET A 475 -17.42 -5.59 4.73
N GLY A 476 -18.18 -6.65 4.45
CA GLY A 476 -18.09 -7.93 5.12
C GLY A 476 -18.40 -9.07 4.14
N GLY A 477 -17.59 -10.11 4.12
CA GLY A 477 -17.77 -11.23 3.20
C GLY A 477 -16.43 -11.86 2.83
N VAL A 478 -16.21 -12.14 1.54
CA VAL A 478 -14.97 -12.73 1.04
C VAL A 478 -14.35 -11.88 -0.05
N PHE A 479 -13.03 -11.73 -0.02
CA PHE A 479 -12.30 -11.07 -1.10
C PHE A 479 -12.44 -11.89 -2.39
N THR A 480 -12.91 -11.25 -3.47
CA THR A 480 -13.41 -11.97 -4.65
C THR A 480 -12.81 -11.42 -5.94
N LEU A 481 -12.45 -12.33 -6.85
CA LEU A 481 -12.08 -12.05 -8.24
C LEU A 481 -13.19 -12.55 -9.17
N THR A 482 -13.64 -11.69 -10.09
CA THR A 482 -14.66 -12.02 -11.08
C THR A 482 -14.15 -11.69 -12.47
N ASP A 483 -14.27 -12.62 -13.42
CA ASP A 483 -14.05 -12.34 -14.84
C ASP A 483 -15.36 -11.90 -15.48
N LEU A 484 -15.42 -10.65 -15.94
CA LEU A 484 -16.60 -10.06 -16.55
C LEU A 484 -16.90 -10.59 -17.96
N ASN A 485 -16.04 -11.41 -18.57
CA ASN A 485 -16.39 -12.13 -19.80
C ASN A 485 -17.42 -13.24 -19.52
N ARG A 486 -17.35 -13.88 -18.35
CA ARG A 486 -18.28 -14.94 -17.91
C ARG A 486 -18.55 -14.86 -16.40
N PRO A 487 -19.17 -13.78 -15.90
CA PRO A 487 -19.22 -13.45 -14.47
C PRO A 487 -20.02 -14.44 -13.61
N THR A 488 -20.93 -15.21 -14.21
CA THR A 488 -21.69 -16.25 -13.51
C THR A 488 -20.94 -17.57 -13.36
N ALA A 489 -19.94 -17.83 -14.21
CA ALA A 489 -19.17 -19.07 -14.23
C ALA A 489 -17.73 -18.89 -13.71
N GLU A 490 -17.11 -17.75 -14.02
CA GLU A 490 -15.70 -17.45 -13.77
C GLU A 490 -15.55 -16.49 -12.59
N LYS A 491 -15.80 -17.01 -11.38
CA LYS A 491 -15.64 -16.30 -10.11
C LYS A 491 -14.84 -17.16 -9.14
N THR A 492 -13.89 -16.54 -8.47
CA THR A 492 -13.12 -17.17 -7.39
C THR A 492 -12.99 -16.21 -6.21
N TYR A 493 -12.69 -16.74 -5.03
CA TYR A 493 -12.61 -15.95 -3.80
C TYR A 493 -11.60 -16.54 -2.82
N HIS A 494 -11.13 -15.69 -1.92
CA HIS A 494 -10.29 -16.11 -0.82
C HIS A 494 -11.14 -16.79 0.26
N GLY A 495 -10.68 -17.93 0.79
CA GLY A 495 -11.47 -18.76 1.71
C GLY A 495 -11.76 -18.10 3.06
N ASN A 496 -10.88 -17.20 3.52
CA ASN A 496 -11.09 -16.49 4.78
C ASN A 496 -12.06 -15.32 4.61
N PRO A 497 -12.98 -15.13 5.58
CA PRO A 497 -13.77 -13.92 5.63
C PRO A 497 -12.89 -12.68 5.82
N LEU A 498 -13.39 -11.57 5.28
CA LEU A 498 -12.79 -10.25 5.32
C LEU A 498 -13.82 -9.27 5.90
N VAL A 499 -13.38 -8.42 6.82
CA VAL A 499 -14.07 -7.19 7.20
C VAL A 499 -13.20 -6.00 6.80
N SER A 500 -13.71 -5.14 5.92
CA SER A 500 -13.02 -3.93 5.47
C SER A 500 -13.92 -2.71 5.59
N LEU A 501 -13.49 -1.73 6.36
CA LEU A 501 -14.21 -0.46 6.52
C LEU A 501 -13.58 0.68 5.70
N GLN A 502 -12.36 0.47 5.20
CA GLN A 502 -11.59 1.49 4.53
C GLN A 502 -11.62 1.27 3.01
N PRO A 503 -11.84 2.33 2.21
CA PRO A 503 -11.58 2.29 0.78
C PRO A 503 -10.07 2.43 0.50
N ASN A 504 -9.67 2.29 -0.76
CA ASN A 504 -8.29 2.47 -1.24
C ASN A 504 -7.27 1.47 -0.64
N VAL A 505 -7.73 0.31 -0.19
CA VAL A 505 -6.91 -0.78 0.37
C VAL A 505 -6.79 -1.97 -0.58
N LEU A 506 -7.07 -1.74 -1.86
CA LEU A 506 -6.90 -2.67 -2.97
C LEU A 506 -6.12 -1.99 -4.10
N SER A 507 -5.11 -2.66 -4.65
CA SER A 507 -4.30 -2.12 -5.75
C SER A 507 -3.80 -3.23 -6.68
N TRP A 508 -3.69 -2.97 -7.97
CA TRP A 508 -3.22 -3.90 -9.00
C TRP A 508 -1.77 -3.62 -9.37
N SER A 509 -0.96 -4.67 -9.50
CA SER A 509 0.35 -4.61 -10.15
C SER A 509 0.24 -5.34 -11.49
N ASP A 510 0.47 -4.61 -12.58
CA ASP A 510 0.50 -5.22 -13.90
C ASP A 510 1.73 -6.11 -14.05
N GLN A 511 2.90 -5.65 -13.62
CA GLN A 511 4.18 -6.39 -13.66
C GLN A 511 4.06 -7.77 -13.01
N LEU A 512 3.39 -7.86 -11.85
CA LEU A 512 3.21 -9.12 -11.12
C LEU A 512 1.88 -9.83 -11.40
N ARG A 513 1.01 -9.25 -12.23
CA ARG A 513 -0.34 -9.72 -12.59
C ARG A 513 -1.16 -10.20 -11.39
N GLY A 514 -1.19 -9.37 -10.36
CA GLY A 514 -1.88 -9.65 -9.10
C GLY A 514 -2.27 -8.41 -8.32
N PHE A 515 -2.96 -8.64 -7.22
CA PHE A 515 -3.55 -7.60 -6.38
C PHE A 515 -2.88 -7.57 -5.01
N ALA A 516 -2.54 -6.38 -4.53
CA ALA A 516 -2.27 -6.15 -3.11
C ALA A 516 -3.55 -5.75 -2.39
N SER A 517 -3.77 -6.33 -1.22
CA SER A 517 -4.86 -5.98 -0.32
C SER A 517 -4.43 -6.09 1.13
N ILE A 518 -5.23 -5.56 2.05
CA ILE A 518 -5.14 -6.00 3.45
C ILE A 518 -5.34 -7.51 3.53
N TRP A 519 -4.70 -8.14 4.53
CA TRP A 519 -4.80 -9.57 4.77
C TRP A 519 -6.27 -9.95 5.00
N PRO A 520 -6.82 -10.98 4.32
CA PRO A 520 -8.18 -11.44 4.57
C PRO A 520 -8.36 -11.97 5.99
N THR A 521 -9.00 -11.17 6.83
CA THR A 521 -9.34 -11.48 8.21
C THR A 521 -10.65 -10.81 8.61
N SER A 522 -11.38 -11.42 9.54
CA SER A 522 -12.54 -10.80 10.21
C SER A 522 -12.15 -9.64 11.14
N PHE A 523 -10.85 -9.45 11.39
CA PHE A 523 -10.35 -8.37 12.24
C PHE A 523 -10.15 -7.06 11.45
N PRO A 524 -10.95 -6.01 11.70
CA PRO A 524 -10.90 -4.78 10.89
C PRO A 524 -9.60 -3.98 11.08
N GLY A 525 -8.94 -4.11 12.24
CA GLY A 525 -7.72 -3.37 12.59
C GLY A 525 -6.42 -3.96 12.01
N THR A 526 -6.49 -4.76 10.95
CA THR A 526 -5.30 -5.42 10.41
C THR A 526 -4.27 -4.42 9.89
N SER A 527 -3.01 -4.62 10.29
CA SER A 527 -1.85 -3.89 9.78
C SER A 527 -1.04 -4.71 8.77
N THR A 528 -1.55 -5.88 8.38
CA THR A 528 -0.87 -6.81 7.49
C THR A 528 -1.41 -6.67 6.07
N VAL A 529 -0.48 -6.56 5.13
CA VAL A 529 -0.73 -6.46 3.68
C VAL A 529 -0.31 -7.75 3.00
N SER A 530 -1.09 -8.13 1.99
CA SER A 530 -0.97 -9.40 1.31
C SER A 530 -1.06 -9.25 -0.21
N PHE A 531 -0.46 -10.18 -0.94
CA PHE A 531 -0.49 -10.26 -2.40
C PHE A 531 -1.24 -11.51 -2.85
N VAL A 532 -2.09 -11.38 -3.87
CA VAL A 532 -2.73 -12.50 -4.55
C VAL A 532 -2.51 -12.40 -6.05
N HIS A 533 -1.93 -13.42 -6.68
CA HIS A 533 -1.87 -13.47 -8.15
C HIS A 533 -3.26 -13.79 -8.72
N SER A 534 -3.59 -13.22 -9.88
CA SER A 534 -4.88 -13.46 -10.56
C SER A 534 -5.17 -14.95 -10.82
N ARG A 535 -4.17 -15.73 -11.24
CA ARG A 535 -4.31 -17.16 -11.56
C ARG A 535 -4.35 -18.10 -10.35
N VAL A 536 -3.90 -17.65 -9.19
CA VAL A 536 -3.92 -18.42 -7.93
C VAL A 536 -4.55 -17.60 -6.81
N PHE A 537 -5.63 -16.90 -7.13
CA PHE A 537 -6.27 -15.91 -6.28
C PHE A 537 -6.63 -16.38 -4.84
N PRO A 538 -7.05 -17.64 -4.61
CA PRO A 538 -7.28 -18.13 -3.24
C PRO A 538 -6.01 -18.19 -2.36
N LEU A 539 -4.82 -18.11 -2.94
CA LEU A 539 -3.55 -18.06 -2.22
C LEU A 539 -3.11 -16.62 -1.96
N SER A 540 -3.32 -16.16 -0.73
CA SER A 540 -2.75 -14.91 -0.24
C SER A 540 -1.34 -15.12 0.33
N ARG A 541 -0.40 -14.28 -0.09
CA ARG A 541 0.98 -14.24 0.40
C ARG A 541 1.20 -12.99 1.24
N HIS A 542 1.82 -13.14 2.40
CA HIS A 542 2.23 -11.99 3.23
C HIS A 542 3.26 -11.15 2.46
N ILE A 543 2.97 -9.85 2.32
CA ILE A 543 3.91 -8.89 1.76
C ILE A 543 4.65 -8.18 2.88
N CYS A 544 3.92 -7.47 3.75
CA CYS A 544 4.49 -6.73 4.86
C CYS A 544 3.47 -6.54 5.99
N THR A 545 3.98 -6.21 7.17
CA THR A 545 3.17 -5.74 8.30
C THR A 545 3.67 -4.36 8.71
N VAL A 546 2.77 -3.38 8.80
CA VAL A 546 3.07 -2.01 9.23
C VAL A 546 2.68 -1.80 10.70
N GLU A 547 3.05 -0.66 11.28
CA GLU A 547 2.89 -0.38 12.72
C GLU A 547 1.43 -0.05 13.09
N GLY A 548 0.76 0.83 12.34
CA GLY A 548 -0.68 1.11 12.48
C GLY A 548 -1.59 0.35 11.49
N GLN A 549 -2.90 0.58 11.56
CA GLN A 549 -3.88 0.01 10.61
C GLN A 549 -3.60 0.53 9.19
N THR A 550 -3.64 -0.36 8.20
CA THR A 550 -3.40 0.02 6.79
C THR A 550 -4.55 0.87 6.26
N SER A 551 -4.29 2.13 5.93
CA SER A 551 -5.29 3.12 5.49
C SER A 551 -5.47 3.20 3.97
N CYS A 552 -4.39 3.01 3.22
CA CYS A 552 -4.40 3.06 1.76
C CYS A 552 -3.18 2.35 1.17
N LEU A 553 -3.31 1.90 -0.08
CA LEU A 553 -2.29 1.20 -0.85
C LEU A 553 -2.14 1.83 -2.24
N ALA A 554 -0.92 1.88 -2.77
CA ALA A 554 -0.66 2.30 -4.14
C ALA A 554 0.51 1.51 -4.76
N PHE A 555 0.23 0.73 -5.81
CA PHE A 555 1.25 0.15 -6.68
C PHE A 555 1.75 1.15 -7.71
N GLY A 556 3.04 1.04 -8.06
CA GLY A 556 3.58 1.68 -9.26
C GLY A 556 2.95 1.08 -10.52
N THR A 557 2.65 1.91 -11.52
CA THR A 557 2.16 1.41 -12.81
C THR A 557 3.28 0.85 -13.68
N CYS A 558 4.52 1.34 -13.48
CA CYS A 558 5.69 0.98 -14.29
C CYS A 558 6.77 0.22 -13.50
N HIS A 559 6.47 -0.23 -12.28
CA HIS A 559 7.41 -0.98 -11.43
C HIS A 559 6.67 -1.73 -10.30
N PRO A 560 7.23 -2.81 -9.75
CA PRO A 560 6.57 -3.67 -8.75
C PRO A 560 6.68 -3.15 -7.31
N CYS A 561 6.91 -1.85 -7.09
CA CYS A 561 6.99 -1.28 -5.74
C CYS A 561 5.60 -0.87 -5.24
N LEU A 562 5.37 -1.12 -3.96
CA LEU A 562 4.12 -0.81 -3.27
C LEU A 562 4.37 0.26 -2.21
N LEU A 563 3.50 1.28 -2.16
CA LEU A 563 3.38 2.18 -1.02
C LEU A 563 2.23 1.72 -0.12
N VAL A 564 2.48 1.74 1.19
CA VAL A 564 1.52 1.40 2.23
C VAL A 564 1.40 2.56 3.19
N GLY A 565 0.22 3.18 3.25
CA GLY A 565 -0.10 4.26 4.17
C GLY A 565 -0.77 3.69 5.42
N SER A 566 -0.45 4.23 6.59
CA SER A 566 -0.97 3.73 7.85
C SER A 566 -1.63 4.82 8.70
N SER A 567 -2.47 4.40 9.65
CA SER A 567 -3.20 5.26 10.58
C SER A 567 -2.29 6.02 11.56
N ASP A 568 -1.08 5.52 11.78
CA ASP A 568 -0.03 6.14 12.60
C ASP A 568 0.73 7.28 11.87
N GLY A 569 0.33 7.59 10.64
CA GLY A 569 0.96 8.61 9.81
C GLY A 569 2.22 8.14 9.08
N SER A 570 2.55 6.84 9.12
CA SER A 570 3.69 6.28 8.40
C SER A 570 3.36 5.92 6.95
N VAL A 571 4.32 6.19 6.06
CA VAL A 571 4.32 5.71 4.66
C VAL A 571 5.47 4.72 4.51
N TRP A 572 5.14 3.50 4.08
CA TRP A 572 6.11 2.43 3.84
C TRP A 572 6.25 2.15 2.35
N ALA A 573 7.46 1.81 1.92
CA ALA A 573 7.76 1.34 0.57
C ALA A 573 8.48 -0.01 0.62
N LEU A 574 8.20 -0.84 -0.39
CA LEU A 574 8.95 -2.07 -0.63
C LEU A 574 8.76 -2.57 -2.07
N ASN A 575 9.74 -3.33 -2.55
CA ASN A 575 9.61 -4.07 -3.80
C ASN A 575 8.89 -5.41 -3.56
N VAL A 576 7.65 -5.52 -4.04
CA VAL A 576 6.82 -6.73 -3.86
C VAL A 576 7.38 -7.92 -4.62
N MET A 577 8.04 -7.68 -5.75
CA MET A 577 8.67 -8.73 -6.55
C MET A 577 9.68 -9.52 -5.72
N ARG A 578 10.50 -8.85 -4.90
CA ARG A 578 11.46 -9.54 -4.02
C ARG A 578 10.79 -10.47 -3.03
N LYS A 579 9.66 -10.05 -2.45
CA LYS A 579 8.90 -10.85 -1.48
C LYS A 579 8.16 -12.02 -2.11
N VAL A 580 7.59 -11.81 -3.30
CA VAL A 580 6.81 -12.83 -4.01
C VAL A 580 7.71 -13.89 -4.61
N LEU A 581 8.87 -13.52 -5.16
CA LEU A 581 9.77 -14.42 -5.86
C LEU A 581 10.79 -15.08 -4.93
N SER A 582 11.24 -14.39 -3.87
CA SER A 582 12.22 -14.94 -2.93
C SER A 582 11.55 -15.59 -1.73
N HIS A 583 11.64 -16.92 -1.66
CA HIS A 583 11.13 -17.71 -0.53
C HIS A 583 12.16 -17.90 0.59
N ARG A 584 13.42 -17.52 0.36
CA ARG A 584 14.54 -17.80 1.27
C ARG A 584 15.29 -16.55 1.71
N GLU A 585 15.26 -15.48 0.92
CA GLU A 585 15.98 -14.27 1.28
C GLU A 585 15.19 -13.42 2.27
N LYS A 586 15.95 -12.82 3.17
CA LYS A 586 15.47 -11.74 4.01
C LYS A 586 15.12 -10.55 3.11
N THR A 587 13.88 -10.09 3.22
CA THR A 587 13.38 -8.94 2.48
C THR A 587 13.31 -7.74 3.40
N HIS A 588 13.51 -6.55 2.86
CA HIS A 588 13.43 -5.31 3.60
C HIS A 588 12.16 -4.53 3.26
N LYS A 589 11.78 -3.62 4.15
CA LYS A 589 10.78 -2.58 3.94
C LYS A 589 11.36 -1.26 4.45
N LEU A 590 10.98 -0.15 3.85
CA LEU A 590 11.48 1.18 4.20
C LEU A 590 10.32 2.05 4.67
N LYS A 591 10.45 2.69 5.83
CA LYS A 591 9.56 3.76 6.24
C LYS A 591 10.08 5.05 5.59
N ILE A 592 9.37 5.60 4.60
CA ILE A 592 9.80 6.80 3.87
C ILE A 592 9.76 8.01 4.78
N PHE A 593 8.62 8.19 5.46
CA PHE A 593 8.44 9.21 6.48
C PHE A 593 7.33 8.81 7.44
N GLN A 594 7.25 9.54 8.55
CA GLN A 594 6.14 9.47 9.49
C GLN A 594 5.66 10.88 9.80
N HIS A 595 4.37 11.11 9.60
CA HIS A 595 3.68 12.32 9.96
C HIS A 595 3.06 12.16 11.34
N GLU A 596 3.12 13.21 12.14
CA GLU A 596 2.44 13.30 13.43
C GLU A 596 1.73 14.64 13.52
N TYR A 597 0.50 14.62 14.01
CA TYR A 597 -0.30 15.81 14.23
C TYR A 597 -0.61 15.98 15.71
N ALA A 598 -0.54 17.22 16.18
CA ALA A 598 -1.03 17.64 17.48
C ALA A 598 -1.98 18.83 17.30
N ALA A 599 -3.21 18.70 17.81
CA ALA A 599 -4.14 19.81 17.86
C ALA A 599 -3.63 20.89 18.83
N THR A 600 -3.96 22.16 18.54
CA THR A 600 -3.74 23.25 19.51
C THR A 600 -4.52 22.92 20.80
N PRO A 601 -3.92 23.03 21.99
CA PRO A 601 -4.66 22.90 23.24
C PRO A 601 -5.86 23.86 23.23
N PRO A 602 -7.01 23.47 23.79
CA PRO A 602 -8.10 24.41 24.00
C PRO A 602 -7.53 25.62 24.75
N LEU A 603 -7.77 26.84 24.26
CA LEU A 603 -7.34 28.05 24.94
C LEU A 603 -7.88 28.03 26.38
N ASP A 604 -7.01 27.79 27.37
CA ASP A 604 -7.27 28.30 28.71
C ASP A 604 -7.32 29.82 28.58
N ALA A 605 -8.40 30.42 29.08
CA ALA A 605 -8.79 31.81 28.89
C ALA A 605 -7.85 32.83 29.59
N THR A 606 -6.53 32.71 29.46
CA THR A 606 -5.58 33.44 30.31
C THR A 606 -4.42 34.12 29.58
N ASN A 607 -4.40 34.25 28.25
CA ASN A 607 -3.48 35.20 27.62
C ASN A 607 -4.09 35.89 26.40
N ASP A 608 -4.75 37.02 26.66
CA ASP A 608 -5.13 38.05 25.70
C ASP A 608 -3.87 38.70 25.09
N ASN A 609 -3.22 38.00 24.16
CA ASN A 609 -2.35 38.64 23.17
C ASN A 609 -3.07 38.61 21.82
N ASP A 610 -3.83 39.67 21.54
CA ASP A 610 -4.74 39.89 20.40
C ASP A 610 -4.06 39.90 19.01
N ASP A 611 -2.75 39.63 18.93
CA ASP A 611 -1.95 39.74 17.70
C ASP A 611 -1.43 38.38 17.16
N GLN A 612 -1.77 37.24 17.79
CA GLN A 612 -1.33 35.93 17.26
C GLN A 612 -2.30 35.40 16.20
N ILE A 613 -1.79 35.21 14.99
CA ILE A 613 -2.49 34.51 13.89
C ILE A 613 -2.96 33.15 14.45
N PRO A 614 -4.26 32.79 14.27
CA PRO A 614 -4.77 31.53 14.80
C PRO A 614 -3.95 30.36 14.25
N ARG A 615 -3.52 29.46 15.12
CA ARG A 615 -2.77 28.25 14.77
C ARG A 615 -3.73 27.07 14.70
N ARG A 616 -3.78 26.40 13.54
CA ARG A 616 -4.61 25.21 13.31
C ARG A 616 -4.12 23.99 14.12
N GLY A 617 -2.81 23.91 14.34
CA GLY A 617 -2.14 22.84 15.07
C GLY A 617 -0.66 22.74 14.70
N GLY A 618 0.00 21.72 15.24
CA GLY A 618 1.39 21.38 14.95
C GLY A 618 1.49 20.07 14.18
N CYS A 619 2.35 20.03 13.16
CA CYS A 619 2.75 18.83 12.44
C CYS A 619 4.24 18.58 12.61
N ARG A 620 4.62 17.31 12.73
CA ARG A 620 6.00 16.87 12.69
C ARG A 620 6.18 15.85 11.58
N ILE A 621 7.19 16.06 10.73
CA ILE A 621 7.58 15.07 9.71
C ILE A 621 8.91 14.46 10.13
N LEU A 622 8.89 13.16 10.43
CA LEU A 622 10.07 12.35 10.68
C LEU A 622 10.46 11.64 9.38
N HIS A 623 11.76 11.59 9.07
CA HIS A 623 12.31 10.99 7.86
C HIS A 623 13.77 10.59 8.11
N GLY A 624 14.40 9.92 7.14
CA GLY A 624 15.77 9.38 7.29
C GLY A 624 15.81 8.02 8.01
N PHE A 625 14.73 7.23 7.92
CA PHE A 625 14.71 5.89 8.50
C PHE A 625 15.58 4.92 7.70
N LEU A 626 16.27 4.03 8.41
CA LEU A 626 16.99 2.93 7.79
C LEU A 626 16.02 1.83 7.32
N PRO A 627 16.39 1.09 6.26
CA PRO A 627 15.69 -0.13 5.87
C PRO A 627 15.53 -1.10 7.05
N GLN A 628 14.33 -1.65 7.21
CA GLN A 628 14.00 -2.61 8.25
C GLN A 628 13.76 -3.99 7.66
N LEU A 629 14.13 -5.03 8.41
CA LEU A 629 13.81 -6.40 8.04
C LEU A 629 12.29 -6.61 8.04
N ASN A 630 11.76 -7.12 6.94
CA ASN A 630 10.34 -7.38 6.75
C ASN A 630 9.98 -8.80 7.23
N SER A 631 9.98 -8.96 8.56
CA SER A 631 9.65 -10.21 9.23
C SER A 631 8.13 -10.41 9.37
N HIS A 632 7.72 -11.68 9.35
CA HIS A 632 6.32 -12.04 9.61
C HIS A 632 6.08 -12.06 11.13
N PRO A 633 5.05 -11.38 11.67
CA PRO A 633 4.78 -11.35 13.12
C PRO A 633 4.59 -12.74 13.73
N LEU A 634 3.72 -13.56 13.11
CA LEU A 634 3.49 -14.95 13.52
C LEU A 634 4.75 -15.83 13.41
N GLY A 635 5.50 -15.75 12.31
CA GLY A 635 6.78 -16.47 12.16
C GLY A 635 7.78 -16.13 13.25
N THR A 636 7.84 -14.85 13.66
CA THR A 636 8.68 -14.39 14.77
C THR A 636 8.22 -14.96 16.12
N ARG A 637 6.90 -15.03 16.37
CA ARG A 637 6.35 -15.64 17.60
C ARG A 637 6.64 -17.15 17.66
N ILE A 638 6.37 -17.89 16.57
CA ILE A 638 6.65 -19.32 16.46
C ILE A 638 8.16 -19.60 16.62
N ALA A 639 9.02 -18.76 16.03
CA ALA A 639 10.47 -18.84 16.20
C ALA A 639 10.89 -18.66 17.66
N LYS A 640 10.30 -17.69 18.38
CA LYS A 640 10.57 -17.48 19.81
C LYS A 640 10.11 -18.69 20.64
N GLU A 641 8.89 -19.17 20.44
CA GLU A 641 8.36 -20.34 21.16
C GLU A 641 9.18 -21.60 20.92
N SER A 642 9.59 -21.86 19.68
CA SER A 642 10.41 -23.03 19.34
C SER A 642 11.81 -22.95 19.98
N ARG A 643 12.42 -21.76 20.04
CA ARG A 643 13.67 -21.52 20.80
C ARG A 643 13.49 -21.80 22.29
N VAL A 644 12.39 -21.31 22.89
CA VAL A 644 12.08 -21.58 24.30
C VAL A 644 11.88 -23.07 24.56
N LYS A 645 11.12 -23.76 23.70
CA LYS A 645 10.91 -25.22 23.78
C LYS A 645 12.22 -26.00 23.64
N ARG A 646 13.09 -25.59 22.72
CA ARG A 646 14.41 -26.20 22.52
C ARG A 646 15.34 -25.98 23.73
N ALA A 647 15.41 -24.77 24.26
CA ALA A 647 16.19 -24.45 25.46
C ALA A 647 15.71 -25.24 26.68
N ARG A 648 14.38 -25.40 26.85
CA ARG A 648 13.81 -26.27 27.90
C ARG A 648 14.18 -27.75 27.69
N GLY A 649 14.20 -28.23 26.44
CA GLY A 649 14.64 -29.59 26.09
C GLY A 649 16.12 -29.83 26.38
N GLU A 650 16.98 -28.87 26.04
CA GLU A 650 18.42 -28.91 26.31
C GLU A 650 18.72 -28.88 27.82
N LYS A 651 18.01 -28.05 28.61
CA LYS A 651 18.09 -28.05 30.09
C LYS A 651 17.65 -29.38 30.70
N LYS A 652 16.56 -29.98 30.22
CA LYS A 652 16.10 -31.31 30.69
C LYS A 652 17.11 -32.41 30.34
N ALA A 653 17.78 -32.33 29.19
CA ALA A 653 18.83 -33.25 28.79
C ALA A 653 20.12 -33.07 29.62
N ALA A 654 20.46 -31.84 30.00
CA ALA A 654 21.59 -31.52 30.89
C ALA A 654 21.36 -32.06 32.32
N ASN A 655 20.16 -31.86 32.88
CA ASN A 655 19.79 -32.40 34.18
C ASN A 655 19.78 -33.93 34.21
N LYS A 656 19.40 -34.60 33.10
CA LYS A 656 19.49 -36.06 32.97
C LYS A 656 20.93 -36.60 32.88
N LYS A 657 21.90 -35.75 32.54
CA LYS A 657 23.33 -36.11 32.44
C LYS A 657 24.16 -35.72 33.68
N GLY A 658 23.52 -35.30 34.77
CA GLY A 658 24.20 -35.06 36.05
C GLY A 658 25.17 -33.88 36.07
N LYS A 659 25.13 -32.97 35.07
CA LYS A 659 25.85 -31.70 35.14
C LYS A 659 25.01 -30.70 35.93
N LYS A 660 25.51 -30.25 37.07
CA LYS A 660 24.93 -29.14 37.83
C LYS A 660 24.88 -27.89 36.93
N PRO A 661 23.74 -27.21 36.80
CA PRO A 661 23.69 -25.89 36.20
C PRO A 661 24.26 -24.88 37.21
N GLU A 662 25.33 -24.18 36.82
CA GLU A 662 25.68 -22.89 37.42
C GLU A 662 24.88 -21.81 36.67
N ASP A 663 24.43 -20.82 37.44
CA ASP A 663 23.63 -19.64 37.10
C ASP A 663 22.11 -19.83 36.92
N GLU A 664 21.40 -19.48 38.00
CA GLU A 664 19.96 -19.34 38.12
C GLU A 664 19.52 -18.02 37.46
N VAL A 665 19.24 -18.04 36.15
CA VAL A 665 18.43 -16.99 35.53
C VAL A 665 16.97 -17.36 35.74
N THR A 666 16.30 -16.65 36.63
CA THR A 666 14.86 -16.72 36.87
C THR A 666 14.13 -16.38 35.57
N PHE A 667 13.56 -17.40 34.92
CA PHE A 667 12.55 -17.20 33.90
C PHE A 667 11.21 -17.25 34.62
N GLU A 668 10.49 -16.13 34.67
CA GLU A 668 9.10 -16.09 35.10
C GLU A 668 8.31 -17.13 34.29
N ASP A 669 7.58 -18.00 35.00
CA ASP A 669 6.66 -18.95 34.40
C ASP A 669 5.51 -18.18 33.73
N PRO A 670 5.26 -18.35 32.42
CA PRO A 670 3.95 -18.06 31.87
C PRO A 670 3.05 -19.24 32.23
N ALA A 671 2.67 -19.32 33.51
CA ALA A 671 1.54 -20.11 33.94
C ALA A 671 0.32 -19.18 33.92
N ASP A 672 -0.74 -19.64 33.24
CA ASP A 672 -2.07 -19.05 33.18
C ASP A 672 -2.29 -17.82 32.28
N SER A 673 -2.02 -17.98 30.98
CA SER A 673 -2.85 -17.33 29.95
C SER A 673 -3.17 -18.28 28.79
N ASP A 674 -3.92 -19.34 29.10
CA ASP A 674 -4.54 -20.22 28.09
C ASP A 674 -5.65 -19.51 27.25
N GLU A 675 -5.67 -18.17 27.19
CA GLU A 675 -6.59 -17.37 26.36
C GLU A 675 -5.93 -16.60 25.19
N ASP A 676 -4.60 -16.59 25.04
CA ASP A 676 -3.93 -15.85 23.94
C ASP A 676 -3.56 -16.76 22.74
N TYR A 677 -4.51 -17.59 22.30
CA TYR A 677 -4.31 -18.57 21.22
C TYR A 677 -4.37 -17.94 19.79
N TYR A 678 -3.24 -18.02 19.05
CA TYR A 678 -3.09 -18.11 17.59
C TYR A 678 -3.64 -17.04 16.64
N THR A 679 -4.00 -15.86 17.11
CA THR A 679 -4.42 -14.80 16.20
C THR A 679 -3.21 -13.97 15.74
N MET A 680 -3.18 -13.59 14.45
CA MET A 680 -2.43 -12.43 13.97
C MET A 680 -3.04 -11.14 14.56
N VAL A 681 -3.33 -11.09 15.86
CA VAL A 681 -3.69 -9.84 16.52
C VAL A 681 -2.43 -8.98 16.44
N PRO A 682 -2.52 -7.81 15.79
CA PRO A 682 -1.49 -6.81 15.93
C PRO A 682 -1.28 -6.50 17.42
N ALA A 683 -0.28 -5.68 17.72
CA ALA A 683 -0.24 -4.96 18.98
C ALA A 683 -1.64 -4.38 19.33
N PRO A 684 -1.95 -4.12 20.61
CA PRO A 684 -3.19 -3.45 20.98
C PRO A 684 -3.49 -2.28 20.04
N ILE A 685 -4.74 -2.16 19.58
CA ILE A 685 -5.13 -1.10 18.64
C ILE A 685 -4.76 0.25 19.27
N VAL A 686 -3.77 0.91 18.70
CA VAL A 686 -3.36 2.26 19.11
C VAL A 686 -4.27 3.25 18.40
N VAL A 687 -4.96 4.08 19.17
CA VAL A 687 -5.73 5.20 18.64
C VAL A 687 -4.80 6.39 18.52
N HIS A 688 -4.62 6.88 17.30
CA HIS A 688 -3.86 8.09 16.99
C HIS A 688 -4.79 9.28 16.83
N GLU A 689 -4.24 10.49 16.96
CA GLU A 689 -4.93 11.72 16.55
C GLU A 689 -5.44 11.57 15.11
N SER A 690 -6.70 11.93 14.87
CA SER A 690 -7.36 11.59 13.60
C SER A 690 -6.61 12.15 12.40
N GLN A 691 -6.11 13.38 12.49
CA GLN A 691 -5.38 14.06 11.43
C GLN A 691 -3.96 13.51 11.20
N THR A 692 -3.43 12.63 12.06
CA THR A 692 -2.12 12.01 11.88
C THR A 692 -2.07 11.04 10.71
N ARG A 693 -3.18 10.33 10.43
CA ARG A 693 -3.24 9.24 9.45
C ARG A 693 -2.84 9.68 8.03
N ILE A 694 -2.32 8.72 7.25
CA ILE A 694 -2.23 8.84 5.80
C ILE A 694 -3.63 8.61 5.21
N THR A 695 -4.05 9.44 4.24
CA THR A 695 -5.41 9.40 3.69
C THR A 695 -5.45 8.92 2.24
N ALA A 696 -4.41 9.22 1.46
CA ALA A 696 -4.30 8.77 0.08
C ALA A 696 -2.82 8.69 -0.35
N LEU A 697 -2.54 7.79 -1.28
CA LEU A 697 -1.24 7.58 -1.91
C LEU A 697 -1.43 7.45 -3.42
N ALA A 698 -0.47 7.93 -4.19
CA ALA A 698 -0.44 7.73 -5.64
C ALA A 698 0.99 7.75 -6.18
N TRP A 699 1.34 6.75 -6.99
CA TRP A 699 2.49 6.82 -7.89
C TRP A 699 2.12 7.57 -9.17
N ASN A 700 3.09 8.25 -9.75
CA ASN A 700 2.91 8.86 -11.07
C ASN A 700 2.84 7.76 -12.14
N PRO A 701 1.77 7.71 -12.96
CA PRO A 701 1.60 6.65 -13.95
C PRO A 701 2.48 6.81 -15.19
N ASN A 702 3.14 7.97 -15.35
CA ASN A 702 3.94 8.29 -16.52
C ASN A 702 5.33 7.68 -16.37
N ALA A 703 5.74 6.81 -17.30
CA ALA A 703 7.00 6.05 -17.21
C ALA A 703 8.24 6.93 -16.94
N GLU A 704 8.32 8.11 -17.56
CA GLU A 704 9.42 9.08 -17.39
C GLU A 704 9.51 9.68 -15.98
N PHE A 705 8.47 9.47 -15.17
CA PHE A 705 8.31 10.01 -13.82
C PHE A 705 7.84 8.93 -12.84
N SER A 706 7.91 7.64 -13.19
CA SER A 706 7.17 6.61 -12.47
C SER A 706 7.62 6.43 -11.03
N TRP A 707 8.83 6.89 -10.71
CA TRP A 707 9.41 6.92 -9.37
C TRP A 707 8.97 8.13 -8.53
N TRP A 708 8.10 8.99 -9.04
CA TRP A 708 7.47 10.07 -8.26
C TRP A 708 6.24 9.56 -7.53
N ALA A 709 6.13 9.92 -6.25
CA ALA A 709 5.02 9.55 -5.40
C ALA A 709 4.40 10.77 -4.72
N ALA A 710 3.10 10.68 -4.46
CA ALA A 710 2.34 11.64 -3.66
C ALA A 710 1.72 10.94 -2.45
N ALA A 711 1.79 11.59 -1.29
CA ALA A 711 1.20 11.12 -0.04
C ALA A 711 0.44 12.24 0.67
N ALA A 712 -0.85 12.05 0.91
CA ALA A 712 -1.67 12.99 1.68
C ALA A 712 -1.83 12.54 3.13
N MET A 713 -1.83 13.53 4.00
CA MET A 713 -1.97 13.39 5.44
C MET A 713 -3.30 13.99 5.90
N GLY A 714 -3.86 13.47 6.99
CA GLY A 714 -5.12 13.94 7.56
C GLY A 714 -5.09 15.39 8.04
N SER A 715 -3.91 16.00 8.22
CA SER A 715 -3.72 17.41 8.55
C SER A 715 -3.97 18.36 7.37
N GLY A 716 -4.08 17.83 6.16
CA GLY A 716 -4.19 18.59 4.91
C GLY A 716 -2.86 18.89 4.23
N LEU A 717 -1.76 18.40 4.79
CA LEU A 717 -0.48 18.36 4.11
C LEU A 717 -0.48 17.28 3.01
N VAL A 718 0.20 17.56 1.90
CA VAL A 718 0.51 16.60 0.84
C VAL A 718 2.00 16.68 0.55
N ARG A 719 2.67 15.53 0.59
CA ARG A 719 4.10 15.39 0.27
C ARG A 719 4.26 14.74 -1.10
N ILE A 720 4.97 15.42 -2.00
CA ILE A 720 5.41 14.91 -3.29
C ILE A 720 6.89 14.55 -3.18
N MET A 721 7.28 13.39 -3.67
CA MET A 721 8.61 12.81 -3.44
C MET A 721 9.14 12.20 -4.74
N ASP A 722 10.40 12.51 -5.07
CA ASP A 722 11.20 11.68 -5.97
C ASP A 722 11.80 10.53 -5.14
N LEU A 723 11.38 9.30 -5.42
CA LEU A 723 11.85 8.09 -4.73
C LEU A 723 12.77 7.23 -5.60
N GLY A 724 13.22 7.72 -6.76
CA GLY A 724 14.01 6.93 -7.69
C GLY A 724 15.45 6.72 -7.23
N ILE A 725 16.01 5.53 -7.46
CA ILE A 725 17.43 5.24 -7.23
C ILE A 725 18.21 5.42 -8.53
N GLU A 726 19.33 6.12 -8.48
CA GLU A 726 20.24 6.27 -9.62
C GLU A 726 21.17 5.05 -9.75
N ASN A 727 21.44 4.64 -10.99
CA ASN A 727 22.29 3.49 -11.26
C ASN A 727 23.77 3.84 -11.08
N THR A 728 24.29 3.66 -9.87
CA THR A 728 25.73 3.77 -9.58
C THR A 728 26.52 2.49 -9.93
N GLN A 729 25.94 1.55 -10.69
CA GLN A 729 26.59 0.27 -11.04
C GLN A 729 27.80 0.39 -12.00
N GLY A 730 28.38 1.58 -12.17
CA GLY A 730 29.61 1.80 -12.93
C GLY A 730 30.87 2.16 -12.13
N GLU A 731 30.77 2.47 -10.83
CA GLU A 731 31.90 3.13 -10.11
C GLU A 731 32.36 2.47 -8.80
N SER A 732 31.98 1.24 -8.47
CA SER A 732 32.46 0.62 -7.22
C SER A 732 32.69 -0.89 -7.29
N GLU A 733 33.57 -1.34 -8.20
CA GLU A 733 34.24 -2.65 -8.05
C GLU A 733 35.71 -2.55 -7.62
N ASP A 734 36.31 -1.37 -7.46
CA ASP A 734 37.76 -1.26 -7.22
C ASP A 734 38.23 -0.81 -5.82
N HIS A 735 37.36 -0.55 -4.84
CA HIS A 735 37.82 -0.30 -3.47
C HIS A 735 36.92 -0.95 -2.42
N ALA A 736 37.16 -2.23 -2.17
CA ALA A 736 36.73 -2.90 -0.95
C ALA A 736 37.89 -2.82 0.08
N ASP A 737 37.91 -1.77 0.89
CA ASP A 737 38.71 -1.73 2.12
C ASP A 737 37.83 -2.11 3.32
N GLU A 738 38.32 -3.07 4.10
CA GLU A 738 37.69 -3.65 5.28
C GLU A 738 37.51 -2.62 6.42
N PRO A 739 36.44 -2.69 7.24
CA PRO A 739 36.32 -1.83 8.40
C PRO A 739 37.03 -2.44 9.61
N GLU A 740 38.18 -1.86 10.00
CA GLU A 740 38.80 -2.12 11.29
C GLU A 740 37.95 -1.57 12.45
N SER A 741 37.83 -2.41 13.48
CA SER A 741 37.12 -2.18 14.73
C SER A 741 37.78 -1.12 15.60
N ALA A 742 37.03 -0.07 15.98
CA ALA A 742 37.43 0.87 17.02
C ALA A 742 36.52 0.73 18.26
N GLU A 743 37.01 0.01 19.27
CA GLU A 743 36.50 0.12 20.64
C GLU A 743 37.06 1.38 21.32
N ALA A 744 36.19 2.04 22.07
CA ALA A 744 36.45 3.27 22.79
C ALA A 744 37.44 3.08 23.95
N ASN A 745 38.36 4.05 24.14
CA ASN A 745 38.89 4.35 25.46
C ASN A 745 39.10 5.85 25.67
N LEU A 746 38.15 6.39 26.44
CA LEU A 746 38.20 7.52 27.38
C LEU A 746 39.55 8.26 27.53
N GLY A 747 39.53 9.54 27.14
CA GLY A 747 40.52 10.53 27.56
C GLY A 747 40.35 10.92 29.04
N ARG A 748 41.47 11.00 29.77
CA ARG A 748 41.57 11.74 31.02
C ARG A 748 42.79 12.65 30.95
N SER A 749 42.50 13.94 31.08
CA SER A 749 43.34 15.12 31.29
C SER A 749 44.73 14.92 31.89
N GLY A 750 45.68 15.76 31.44
CA GLY A 750 46.61 16.43 32.37
C GLY A 750 48.00 16.75 31.82
N ASN A 751 48.24 18.05 31.62
CA ASN A 751 49.49 18.80 31.79
C ASN A 751 50.78 18.44 31.03
N GLY A 752 51.41 19.49 30.51
CA GLY A 752 52.86 19.69 30.68
C GLY A 752 53.61 20.00 29.39
N ASP A 753 53.75 21.30 29.10
CA ASP A 753 54.93 22.05 28.63
C ASP A 753 56.05 21.37 27.80
N VAL A 754 56.60 22.23 26.92
CA VAL A 754 58.02 22.41 26.52
C VAL A 754 58.31 22.26 25.02
N GLU A 755 58.39 23.43 24.39
CA GLU A 755 59.47 24.02 23.55
C GLU A 755 60.08 23.35 22.30
N MET A 756 60.46 24.29 21.41
CA MET A 756 61.51 24.31 20.36
C MET A 756 61.13 23.79 18.97
N GLU A 757 60.97 24.70 17.99
CA GLU A 757 62.03 25.30 17.11
C GLU A 757 62.42 24.27 16.03
N ASP A 758 62.10 24.49 14.76
CA ASP A 758 62.95 25.11 13.72
C ASP A 758 62.84 24.12 12.53
N ASP A 759 62.91 24.40 11.22
CA ASP A 759 63.09 25.59 10.39
C ASP A 759 62.98 25.07 8.92
N LEU A 760 62.79 26.00 7.96
CA LEU A 760 63.23 25.94 6.54
C LEU A 760 62.52 24.97 5.57
N ASP A 761 61.77 25.49 4.57
CA ASP A 761 62.19 26.06 3.26
C ASP A 761 62.56 25.00 2.20
N ASP A 762 61.77 24.95 1.13
CA ASP A 762 62.18 25.11 -0.28
C ASP A 762 61.14 24.50 -1.25
N ASP A 763 60.37 25.39 -1.87
CA ASP A 763 60.38 25.71 -3.31
C ASP A 763 60.32 24.64 -4.43
N VAL A 764 59.57 25.01 -5.48
CA VAL A 764 59.75 24.68 -6.93
C VAL A 764 59.17 23.31 -7.38
N GLU A 765 58.39 23.12 -8.47
CA GLU A 765 58.11 23.88 -9.68
C GLU A 765 56.80 23.38 -10.34
N LEU A 766 56.14 24.27 -11.07
CA LEU A 766 55.18 23.99 -12.15
C LEU A 766 55.88 23.31 -13.33
N VAL A 767 55.24 22.38 -14.06
CA VAL A 767 55.16 22.37 -15.54
C VAL A 767 54.02 21.41 -15.98
N GLU A 768 53.10 21.99 -16.78
CA GLU A 768 52.11 21.45 -17.76
C GLU A 768 51.09 20.38 -17.36
#